data_AF-A0A7M4A4U0-F1
#
_entry.id   AF-A0A7M4A4U0-F1
#
_cell.length_a   1.000
_cell.length_b   1.000
_cell.length_c   1.000
_cell.angle_alpha   90.00
_cell.angle_beta   90.00
_cell.angle_gamma   90.00
#
_symmetry.space_group_name_H-M   'P 1'
#
loop_
_entity.id
_entity.type
_entity.pdbx_description
1 polymer ?
#
loop_
_entity_poly.entity_id
_entity_poly.type
_entity_poly.pdbx_seq_one_letter_code
_entity_poly.pdbx_strand_id
1 'polypeptide(L)'
;MSPYKKTNLIAFLFVFGLLGMSLSAIPLNDESLQLKEEKTNFLTHNANISFEGYQEDSVYSYSTLSSGGYSQCIITEDLEVVCWGSNEQGKRGLGGAIGGESTTPEGQAGPWLVQNLASRGNMVEVSTGGWSSCALNDIGEIWCWGGGEYGQLGSGNDVCQESGGLTCWYASNHPPLQVSLPNGKTAVSLSDANQGHFCAILNTGEGLCWGWHGYGQLGDGTVCTGGSEYSSDNNPSPIGCNSFNGRYTPVIVSESNFPTNSSFISISTGYQHTCGIIDNNDLYCWGRNDDGQLGIGSMADVNYPLPQFVASNVIAVGTGDDHTCALYQSQTVKCWGANFDSQLGTGNNFWFSSPTAINLSANIPIISLEVAYRNSCVISEQLIPYCWGANWWGQTGNGGGDYTHQSNPLAIGVNDAFIDFGETPNVIATSINGNTLCIIHAGQNNSSMSLGDVVCGGQSYRGQMGDGNWNTSWGDANLSHVNLSSDSIGPASYQGAGGIHISDRDIDSDSIIAILDNLPNGCPDGSYDSNYDGSCVSADVGHYSTNLLYHSQVPCDVGTYQPNVGQASCIASSPGYYVDTNGAQSQRACPLGTYQPDYSQENCIDASPGHTPNIDSTDQVMCSSGYFQPNAGQEFCNPTTPGFYVLNPGSLSQFGCEPGTYQPNFASSSCIEASLGYFVENSNSTNQEICISGTYQPDYSSTSCLDSEPGYYVENDGSSTQIPCGLGTFSTSVGATGIETCILADSGHYVDSIGASSQSECPTGSYNSNIGSISSDDCLFADAGNVVVNPGSSTQTPCEVGSYQPYTGQIFCLESSIGHYVSDTGAISSEGCMEGTYQPDTGQSECLDAAEGNFVSSLRASSQTPCSAGSYQPETGMTSCVLSDVGHHVPSEGQSMQIMCPAGQYQPQPASSECIMANPGTYSSAGATSASPCLPGSYQSEAGQSGCVLADPGHFSSGISSTAQVACAEGNFQSLTGQESCQSADRGHYVDTSTATEQLPCYPGSYQSLMGSTSCVFASEDYFVSDAGMASQTRCPSGESQPDIGQAECIIDPKESNSMMMIAGGVGAVILVGLAVLMRPGSKPKARKGAKRVRKKK
;
A
#
# COMPACT_ATOMS: atom_id res chain seq x y z
N MET A 1 -65.80 -5.74 -19.90
CA MET A 1 -67.21 -6.06 -19.59
C MET A 1 -67.26 -6.74 -18.22
N SER A 2 -68.30 -6.49 -17.44
CA SER A 2 -68.71 -7.27 -16.24
C SER A 2 -69.75 -8.34 -16.70
N PRO A 3 -70.44 -9.16 -15.85
CA PRO A 3 -70.50 -9.19 -14.37
C PRO A 3 -70.52 -10.57 -13.66
N TYR A 4 -70.47 -10.58 -12.31
CA TYR A 4 -70.90 -11.73 -11.48
C TYR A 4 -71.48 -11.36 -10.08
N LYS A 5 -70.79 -11.65 -8.96
CA LYS A 5 -71.26 -11.60 -7.55
C LYS A 5 -70.07 -11.17 -6.64
N LYS A 6 -70.14 -10.91 -5.31
CA LYS A 6 -71.20 -11.11 -4.28
C LYS A 6 -71.20 -9.93 -3.25
N THR A 7 -71.00 -10.23 -1.96
CA THR A 7 -71.10 -9.42 -0.71
C THR A 7 -70.36 -10.22 0.39
N ASN A 8 -70.01 -9.76 1.60
CA ASN A 8 -70.45 -8.63 2.43
C ASN A 8 -69.23 -7.70 2.75
N LEU A 9 -69.17 -6.65 3.59
CA LEU A 9 -69.97 -6.06 4.69
C LEU A 9 -69.88 -6.77 6.07
N ILE A 10 -69.47 -6.14 7.19
CA ILE A 10 -69.45 -4.73 7.68
C ILE A 10 -68.13 -4.53 8.50
N ALA A 11 -67.26 -3.51 8.32
CA ALA A 11 -67.25 -2.12 8.86
C ALA A 11 -67.13 -1.99 10.42
N PHE A 12 -66.48 -1.01 11.08
CA PHE A 12 -65.53 0.09 10.75
C PHE A 12 -64.96 0.72 12.08
N LEU A 13 -64.12 1.78 12.03
CA LEU A 13 -63.64 2.71 13.14
C LEU A 13 -62.38 2.25 13.95
N PHE A 14 -61.24 3.00 14.02
CA PHE A 14 -60.87 4.31 14.68
C PHE A 14 -60.53 4.18 16.20
N VAL A 15 -59.57 4.89 16.85
CA VAL A 15 -58.36 5.68 16.47
C VAL A 15 -57.53 6.08 17.73
N PHE A 16 -56.19 6.25 17.63
CA PHE A 16 -55.18 6.91 18.53
C PHE A 16 -55.29 7.00 20.08
N GLY A 17 -54.13 6.89 20.78
CA GLY A 17 -53.89 7.41 22.14
C GLY A 17 -52.79 6.70 22.97
N LEU A 18 -51.50 6.88 22.68
CA LEU A 18 -50.55 7.83 23.32
C LEU A 18 -50.24 7.65 24.83
N LEU A 19 -49.03 7.15 25.09
CA LEU A 19 -48.05 7.52 26.13
C LEU A 19 -48.49 7.86 27.58
N GLY A 20 -47.99 7.05 28.52
CA GLY A 20 -47.76 7.43 29.92
C GLY A 20 -46.43 6.86 30.43
N MET A 21 -45.47 7.73 30.76
CA MET A 21 -44.15 7.34 31.29
C MET A 21 -44.06 7.59 32.80
N SER A 22 -43.46 6.67 33.57
CA SER A 22 -42.43 6.90 34.62
C SER A 22 -42.42 5.84 35.73
N LEU A 23 -41.38 5.68 36.57
CA LEU A 23 -39.92 5.67 36.38
C LEU A 23 -39.25 5.28 37.73
N SER A 24 -38.80 4.03 37.91
CA SER A 24 -37.83 3.66 38.98
C SER A 24 -37.30 2.23 38.84
N ALA A 25 -35.97 2.09 38.75
CA ALA A 25 -35.24 0.85 39.08
C ALA A 25 -34.92 0.84 40.61
N ILE A 26 -34.27 -0.15 41.26
CA ILE A 26 -33.33 -1.22 40.86
C ILE A 26 -33.51 -2.44 41.83
N PRO A 27 -32.64 -3.47 41.81
CA PRO A 27 -32.85 -4.81 41.24
C PRO A 27 -33.42 -5.86 42.22
N LEU A 28 -33.66 -7.08 41.71
CA LEU A 28 -33.27 -8.36 42.33
C LEU A 28 -33.35 -9.48 41.27
N ASN A 29 -32.53 -10.52 41.42
CA ASN A 29 -32.70 -11.80 40.72
C ASN A 29 -33.81 -12.65 41.44
N ASP A 30 -34.22 -13.87 41.05
CA ASP A 30 -33.60 -14.90 40.18
C ASP A 30 -34.64 -15.79 39.45
N GLU A 31 -34.13 -16.64 38.57
CA GLU A 31 -34.64 -17.96 38.14
C GLU A 31 -36.15 -18.26 38.22
N SER A 32 -36.83 -18.31 37.06
CA SER A 32 -38.08 -19.09 36.91
C SER A 32 -38.45 -19.45 35.45
N LEU A 33 -37.48 -19.54 34.52
CA LEU A 33 -37.77 -19.56 33.07
C LEU A 33 -36.87 -20.48 32.22
N GLN A 34 -36.32 -21.54 32.82
CA GLN A 34 -35.66 -22.67 32.13
C GLN A 34 -36.10 -23.98 32.81
N LEU A 35 -37.32 -24.43 32.52
CA LEU A 35 -37.85 -25.69 33.07
C LEU A 35 -39.02 -26.21 32.21
N LYS A 36 -38.79 -26.31 30.89
CA LYS A 36 -39.82 -26.75 29.93
C LYS A 36 -39.36 -27.31 28.59
N GLU A 37 -38.06 -27.48 28.35
CA GLU A 37 -37.51 -27.98 27.07
C GLU A 37 -36.62 -29.23 27.23
N GLU A 38 -36.28 -29.64 28.45
CA GLU A 38 -35.56 -30.90 28.71
C GLU A 38 -36.56 -32.06 28.90
N LYS A 39 -36.94 -32.71 27.79
CA LYS A 39 -37.50 -34.08 27.82
C LYS A 39 -37.35 -34.84 26.49
N THR A 40 -36.21 -34.65 25.83
CA THR A 40 -35.81 -35.31 24.57
C THR A 40 -34.28 -35.46 24.58
N ASN A 41 -33.75 -36.42 23.82
CA ASN A 41 -32.34 -36.82 23.72
C ASN A 41 -31.95 -37.92 24.73
N PHE A 42 -32.16 -39.17 24.36
CA PHE A 42 -31.34 -40.30 24.80
C PHE A 42 -31.01 -41.26 23.66
N LEU A 43 -29.71 -41.38 23.38
CA LEU A 43 -29.07 -42.43 22.58
C LEU A 43 -29.55 -42.64 21.13
N THR A 44 -29.69 -41.55 20.37
CA THR A 44 -29.53 -41.62 18.90
C THR A 44 -28.08 -41.96 18.53
N HIS A 45 -27.84 -43.01 17.73
CA HIS A 45 -26.58 -43.14 17.00
C HIS A 45 -26.47 -41.99 16.00
N ASN A 46 -25.34 -41.26 16.06
CA ASN A 46 -25.18 -39.89 15.58
C ASN A 46 -26.15 -38.89 16.25
N ALA A 47 -25.63 -38.12 17.21
CA ALA A 47 -26.33 -37.09 17.99
C ALA A 47 -26.71 -35.82 17.19
N ASN A 48 -27.26 -35.98 15.98
CA ASN A 48 -27.76 -34.92 15.11
C ASN A 48 -28.78 -35.41 14.04
N ILE A 49 -29.31 -36.65 14.15
CA ILE A 49 -30.23 -37.22 13.15
C ILE A 49 -31.63 -37.47 13.75
N SER A 50 -32.38 -36.39 13.96
CA SER A 50 -33.80 -36.44 14.27
C SER A 50 -34.66 -36.32 13.00
N PHE A 51 -35.15 -37.45 12.49
CA PHE A 51 -36.29 -37.47 11.56
C PHE A 51 -37.61 -37.61 12.33
N GLU A 52 -38.72 -37.07 11.82
CA GLU A 52 -40.04 -37.25 12.43
C GLU A 52 -40.42 -38.73 12.38
N GLY A 53 -40.29 -39.43 13.51
CA GLY A 53 -40.79 -40.80 13.66
C GLY A 53 -39.97 -41.74 14.53
N TYR A 54 -38.66 -41.54 14.63
CA TYR A 54 -37.78 -42.35 15.49
C TYR A 54 -38.24 -42.32 16.97
N GLN A 55 -38.21 -43.47 17.64
CA GLN A 55 -38.52 -43.60 19.06
C GLN A 55 -37.30 -44.13 19.82
N GLU A 56 -36.81 -43.33 20.77
CA GLU A 56 -35.65 -43.64 21.62
C GLU A 56 -35.88 -44.89 22.52
N ASP A 57 -37.14 -45.26 22.75
CA ASP A 57 -37.55 -46.46 23.51
C ASP A 57 -37.89 -47.70 22.62
N SER A 58 -37.43 -47.75 21.36
CA SER A 58 -37.73 -48.89 20.48
C SER A 58 -37.07 -50.18 20.97
N VAL A 59 -37.86 -51.23 21.19
CA VAL A 59 -37.46 -52.48 21.86
C VAL A 59 -36.46 -53.33 21.02
N TYR A 60 -36.15 -52.92 19.79
CA TYR A 60 -35.84 -53.84 18.69
C TYR A 60 -34.74 -53.37 17.71
N SER A 61 -33.65 -52.79 18.21
CA SER A 61 -32.40 -52.59 17.44
C SER A 61 -31.14 -52.60 18.32
N TYR A 62 -31.02 -53.65 19.15
CA TYR A 62 -29.86 -53.87 20.03
C TYR A 62 -29.45 -55.36 20.03
N SER A 63 -29.22 -55.90 18.83
CA SER A 63 -28.76 -57.27 18.60
C SER A 63 -27.27 -57.44 18.93
N THR A 64 -26.94 -57.30 20.22
CA THR A 64 -25.61 -57.54 20.77
C THR A 64 -25.12 -58.96 20.51
N LEU A 65 -26.06 -59.91 20.45
CA LEU A 65 -25.91 -61.32 20.09
C LEU A 65 -26.94 -61.68 19.02
N SER A 66 -26.49 -62.16 17.86
CA SER A 66 -27.34 -62.63 16.76
C SER A 66 -27.04 -64.10 16.42
N SER A 67 -28.07 -64.87 16.08
CA SER A 67 -28.01 -66.33 15.92
C SER A 67 -28.56 -66.80 14.58
N GLY A 68 -27.64 -67.05 13.65
CA GLY A 68 -27.91 -67.55 12.31
C GLY A 68 -27.72 -69.07 12.18
N GLY A 69 -27.88 -69.57 10.96
CA GLY A 69 -27.98 -71.01 10.68
C GLY A 69 -26.73 -71.80 11.09
N TYR A 70 -26.76 -72.43 12.26
CA TYR A 70 -25.61 -73.09 12.90
C TYR A 70 -24.41 -72.19 13.24
N SER A 71 -24.61 -70.87 13.36
CA SER A 71 -23.54 -69.92 13.68
C SER A 71 -24.07 -68.71 14.44
N GLN A 72 -23.36 -68.25 15.46
CA GLN A 72 -23.71 -67.06 16.22
C GLN A 72 -22.59 -66.03 16.14
N CYS A 73 -22.94 -64.76 16.23
CA CYS A 73 -22.00 -63.64 16.36
C CYS A 73 -22.43 -62.71 17.50
N ILE A 74 -21.45 -62.20 18.24
CA ILE A 74 -21.64 -61.23 19.33
C ILE A 74 -20.74 -60.01 19.11
N ILE A 75 -21.08 -58.88 19.73
CA ILE A 75 -20.21 -57.71 19.83
C ILE A 75 -19.55 -57.69 21.22
N THR A 76 -18.22 -57.56 21.26
CA THR A 76 -17.45 -57.42 22.51
C THR A 76 -17.41 -55.96 22.96
N GLU A 77 -17.13 -55.70 24.24
CA GLU A 77 -16.94 -54.33 24.78
C GLU A 77 -15.85 -53.53 24.02
N ASP A 78 -14.90 -54.21 23.38
CA ASP A 78 -13.91 -53.63 22.46
C ASP A 78 -14.51 -53.17 21.10
N LEU A 79 -15.84 -53.23 20.93
CA LEU A 79 -16.64 -52.91 19.74
C LEU A 79 -16.27 -53.72 18.48
N GLU A 80 -15.85 -54.98 18.69
CA GLU A 80 -15.51 -55.93 17.63
C GLU A 80 -16.53 -57.07 17.52
N VAL A 81 -16.73 -57.59 16.30
CA VAL A 81 -17.62 -58.74 16.04
C VAL A 81 -16.88 -60.06 16.18
N VAL A 82 -17.39 -60.96 17.02
CA VAL A 82 -16.81 -62.27 17.33
C VAL A 82 -17.83 -63.37 17.02
N CYS A 83 -17.47 -64.33 16.14
CA CYS A 83 -18.39 -65.35 15.63
C CYS A 83 -17.92 -66.80 15.88
N TRP A 84 -18.86 -67.69 16.24
CA TRP A 84 -18.60 -69.12 16.51
C TRP A 84 -19.52 -70.08 15.73
N GLY A 85 -19.27 -71.39 15.85
CA GLY A 85 -20.02 -72.44 15.16
C GLY A 85 -19.56 -72.73 13.72
N SER A 86 -20.55 -72.88 12.82
CA SER A 86 -20.39 -73.31 11.43
C SER A 86 -19.82 -72.21 10.53
N ASN A 87 -18.59 -72.40 10.03
CA ASN A 87 -18.04 -71.59 8.95
C ASN A 87 -18.49 -72.05 7.55
N GLU A 88 -19.60 -72.77 7.41
CA GLU A 88 -20.18 -73.04 6.09
C GLU A 88 -20.42 -71.74 5.34
N GLN A 89 -19.97 -71.69 4.09
CA GLN A 89 -19.97 -70.49 3.26
C GLN A 89 -19.26 -69.26 3.87
N GLY A 90 -18.45 -69.41 4.92
CA GLY A 90 -17.62 -68.33 5.47
C GLY A 90 -18.33 -67.30 6.37
N LYS A 91 -19.57 -67.55 6.80
CA LYS A 91 -20.38 -66.64 7.64
C LYS A 91 -19.81 -66.31 9.04
N ARG A 92 -18.68 -66.91 9.43
CA ARG A 92 -17.88 -66.49 10.61
C ARG A 92 -16.76 -65.50 10.28
N GLY A 93 -16.61 -65.07 9.02
CA GLY A 93 -15.73 -63.96 8.65
C GLY A 93 -14.23 -64.26 8.77
N LEU A 94 -13.83 -65.53 8.68
CA LEU A 94 -12.45 -66.01 8.86
C LEU A 94 -11.48 -65.69 7.69
N GLY A 95 -11.76 -64.62 6.92
CA GLY A 95 -10.83 -64.04 5.95
C GLY A 95 -10.39 -64.92 4.77
N GLY A 96 -11.13 -65.99 4.43
CA GLY A 96 -10.89 -66.83 3.24
C GLY A 96 -9.55 -67.61 3.20
N ALA A 97 -8.71 -67.51 4.24
CA ALA A 97 -7.31 -67.94 4.19
C ALA A 97 -6.97 -69.22 4.99
N ILE A 98 -7.89 -69.73 5.82
CA ILE A 98 -7.72 -71.00 6.55
C ILE A 98 -8.36 -72.15 5.76
N GLY A 99 -7.91 -72.33 4.52
CA GLY A 99 -8.37 -73.38 3.61
C GLY A 99 -9.68 -73.08 2.89
N GLY A 100 -9.82 -73.61 1.67
CA GLY A 100 -11.05 -73.53 0.88
C GLY A 100 -12.06 -74.63 1.21
N GLU A 101 -12.13 -75.07 2.47
CA GLU A 101 -13.10 -76.08 2.91
C GLU A 101 -14.27 -75.42 3.65
N SER A 102 -15.48 -75.93 3.43
CA SER A 102 -16.73 -75.41 4.02
C SER A 102 -16.94 -75.86 5.47
N THR A 103 -15.87 -76.22 6.17
CA THR A 103 -15.85 -76.91 7.46
C THR A 103 -14.97 -76.13 8.43
N THR A 104 -15.44 -75.96 9.67
CA THR A 104 -14.62 -75.34 10.70
C THR A 104 -13.48 -76.28 11.09
N PRO A 105 -12.22 -75.80 11.25
CA PRO A 105 -11.12 -76.64 11.70
C PRO A 105 -11.37 -77.26 13.08
N GLU A 106 -10.87 -78.48 13.28
CA GLU A 106 -11.06 -79.23 14.53
C GLU A 106 -10.46 -78.47 15.73
N GLY A 107 -11.29 -78.19 16.74
CA GLY A 107 -10.93 -77.38 17.91
C GLY A 107 -11.01 -75.85 17.70
N GLN A 108 -11.54 -75.36 16.58
CA GLN A 108 -11.68 -73.92 16.28
C GLN A 108 -13.17 -73.49 16.13
N ALA A 109 -14.10 -74.22 16.76
CA ALA A 109 -15.53 -73.94 16.68
C ALA A 109 -16.05 -72.94 17.72
N GLY A 110 -15.21 -72.50 18.65
CA GLY A 110 -15.53 -71.46 19.64
C GLY A 110 -15.38 -70.03 19.09
N PRO A 111 -15.53 -69.01 19.95
CA PRO A 111 -15.38 -67.59 19.62
C PRO A 111 -14.15 -67.26 18.77
N TRP A 112 -14.33 -66.40 17.76
CA TRP A 112 -13.25 -65.96 16.87
C TRP A 112 -13.56 -64.59 16.26
N LEU A 113 -12.58 -63.69 16.26
CA LEU A 113 -12.70 -62.32 15.75
C LEU A 113 -12.91 -62.28 14.22
N VAL A 114 -13.95 -61.57 13.75
CA VAL A 114 -14.19 -61.34 12.32
C VAL A 114 -13.10 -60.43 11.75
N GLN A 115 -12.35 -60.94 10.77
CA GLN A 115 -11.19 -60.24 10.26
C GLN A 115 -11.56 -59.15 9.25
N ASN A 116 -10.84 -58.02 9.32
CA ASN A 116 -10.98 -56.83 8.45
C ASN A 116 -12.21 -55.95 8.74
N LEU A 117 -12.89 -56.11 9.89
CA LEU A 117 -13.87 -55.15 10.41
C LEU A 117 -13.23 -54.09 11.32
N ALA A 118 -12.33 -54.46 12.25
CA ALA A 118 -11.76 -53.54 13.24
C ALA A 118 -11.07 -52.28 12.65
N SER A 119 -10.62 -52.32 11.40
CA SER A 119 -10.06 -51.17 10.67
C SER A 119 -11.10 -50.38 9.85
N ARG A 120 -12.40 -50.55 10.14
CA ARG A 120 -13.54 -49.95 9.43
C ARG A 120 -14.42 -49.06 10.32
N GLY A 121 -14.06 -48.85 11.58
CA GLY A 121 -14.93 -48.20 12.58
C GLY A 121 -15.42 -49.19 13.64
N ASN A 122 -16.09 -48.66 14.65
CA ASN A 122 -16.56 -49.46 15.79
C ASN A 122 -17.87 -50.17 15.42
N MET A 123 -17.98 -51.47 15.69
CA MET A 123 -19.16 -52.25 15.29
C MET A 123 -20.23 -52.15 16.38
N VAL A 124 -21.46 -51.75 15.99
CA VAL A 124 -22.54 -51.40 16.93
C VAL A 124 -23.74 -52.33 16.88
N GLU A 125 -23.96 -53.02 15.75
CA GLU A 125 -25.07 -53.96 15.57
C GLU A 125 -24.65 -55.11 14.63
N VAL A 126 -25.11 -56.35 14.90
CA VAL A 126 -24.77 -57.53 14.10
C VAL A 126 -26.02 -58.36 13.82
N SER A 127 -26.16 -58.81 12.57
CA SER A 127 -27.29 -59.62 12.09
C SER A 127 -26.79 -60.82 11.31
N THR A 128 -27.14 -62.04 11.73
CA THR A 128 -26.59 -63.29 11.18
C THR A 128 -27.68 -64.17 10.56
N GLY A 129 -27.62 -64.36 9.26
CA GLY A 129 -28.54 -65.21 8.51
C GLY A 129 -28.15 -66.69 8.43
N GLY A 130 -28.82 -67.41 7.55
CA GLY A 130 -28.59 -68.84 7.33
C GLY A 130 -27.25 -69.14 6.64
N TRP A 131 -26.72 -68.16 5.89
CA TRP A 131 -25.67 -68.32 4.88
C TRP A 131 -24.61 -67.22 4.92
N SER A 132 -24.96 -66.05 5.42
CA SER A 132 -24.15 -64.85 5.47
C SER A 132 -24.49 -64.06 6.74
N SER A 133 -23.64 -63.09 7.08
CA SER A 133 -23.78 -62.23 8.24
C SER A 133 -23.43 -60.80 7.85
N CYS A 134 -24.07 -59.83 8.47
CA CYS A 134 -23.85 -58.40 8.26
C CYS A 134 -23.66 -57.70 9.61
N ALA A 135 -22.90 -56.62 9.64
CA ALA A 135 -22.77 -55.75 10.80
C ALA A 135 -22.66 -54.27 10.40
N LEU A 136 -23.14 -53.40 11.29
CA LEU A 136 -23.18 -51.95 11.15
C LEU A 136 -22.07 -51.32 11.99
N ASN A 137 -21.36 -50.32 11.44
CA ASN A 137 -20.43 -49.50 12.21
C ASN A 137 -21.07 -48.17 12.67
N ASP A 138 -20.42 -47.53 13.64
CA ASP A 138 -20.76 -46.23 14.23
C ASP A 138 -20.93 -45.07 13.21
N ILE A 139 -20.17 -45.11 12.10
CA ILE A 139 -20.31 -44.15 10.98
C ILE A 139 -21.44 -44.49 9.99
N GLY A 140 -22.16 -45.60 10.19
CA GLY A 140 -23.37 -45.96 9.44
C GLY A 140 -23.14 -46.65 8.10
N GLU A 141 -22.01 -47.34 7.92
CA GLU A 141 -21.74 -48.28 6.84
C GLU A 141 -22.11 -49.72 7.25
N ILE A 142 -22.61 -50.51 6.30
CA ILE A 142 -22.92 -51.93 6.51
C ILE A 142 -21.87 -52.79 5.82
N TRP A 143 -21.34 -53.77 6.55
CA TRP A 143 -20.35 -54.74 6.08
C TRP A 143 -20.92 -56.16 6.18
N CYS A 144 -21.02 -56.88 5.04
CA CYS A 144 -21.57 -58.23 4.96
C CYS A 144 -20.54 -59.26 4.47
N TRP A 145 -20.57 -60.48 5.00
CA TRP A 145 -19.65 -61.57 4.66
C TRP A 145 -20.34 -62.93 4.61
N GLY A 146 -19.68 -63.91 3.98
CA GLY A 146 -20.15 -65.29 3.89
C GLY A 146 -20.66 -65.69 2.50
N GLY A 147 -21.86 -66.31 2.45
CA GLY A 147 -22.56 -66.69 1.23
C GLY A 147 -23.05 -65.48 0.42
N GLY A 148 -23.02 -65.59 -0.90
CA GLY A 148 -23.34 -64.49 -1.81
C GLY A 148 -24.27 -64.85 -2.96
N GLU A 149 -24.63 -66.12 -3.11
CA GLU A 149 -25.36 -66.65 -4.26
C GLU A 149 -26.79 -66.08 -4.42
N TYR A 150 -27.40 -65.58 -3.34
CA TYR A 150 -28.68 -64.86 -3.38
C TYR A 150 -28.52 -63.32 -3.35
N GLY A 151 -27.32 -62.78 -3.55
CA GLY A 151 -27.06 -61.33 -3.48
C GLY A 151 -27.01 -60.75 -2.06
N GLN A 152 -26.95 -61.62 -1.03
CA GLN A 152 -27.01 -61.26 0.40
C GLN A 152 -25.89 -60.32 0.87
N LEU A 153 -24.80 -60.20 0.12
CA LEU A 153 -23.68 -59.31 0.44
C LEU A 153 -23.96 -57.84 0.03
N GLY A 154 -25.01 -57.57 -0.75
CA GLY A 154 -25.49 -56.21 -1.04
C GLY A 154 -24.51 -55.29 -1.78
N SER A 155 -23.39 -55.79 -2.28
CA SER A 155 -22.25 -55.01 -2.80
C SER A 155 -22.50 -54.32 -4.15
N GLY A 156 -23.66 -54.53 -4.78
CA GLY A 156 -23.97 -54.02 -6.11
C GLY A 156 -23.47 -54.89 -7.27
N ASN A 157 -22.63 -55.90 -7.01
CA ASN A 157 -22.07 -56.81 -8.01
C ASN A 157 -22.65 -58.24 -7.90
N ASP A 158 -22.85 -58.92 -9.04
CA ASP A 158 -23.22 -60.34 -9.04
C ASP A 158 -21.98 -61.22 -8.83
N VAL A 159 -21.72 -61.61 -7.58
CA VAL A 159 -20.59 -62.49 -7.23
C VAL A 159 -20.65 -63.88 -7.92
N CYS A 160 -21.83 -64.27 -8.44
CA CYS A 160 -21.98 -65.43 -9.32
C CYS A 160 -21.24 -65.29 -10.65
N GLN A 161 -21.03 -64.06 -11.16
CA GLN A 161 -20.26 -63.80 -12.39
C GLN A 161 -18.76 -63.66 -12.09
N GLU A 162 -18.41 -62.95 -11.00
CA GLU A 162 -17.01 -62.66 -10.65
C GLU A 162 -16.21 -63.92 -10.31
N SER A 163 -16.85 -64.94 -9.73
CA SER A 163 -16.23 -66.23 -9.39
C SER A 163 -15.88 -67.12 -10.60
N GLY A 164 -16.34 -66.78 -11.82
CA GLY A 164 -15.94 -67.45 -13.07
C GLY A 164 -16.39 -68.91 -13.22
N GLY A 165 -17.28 -69.39 -12.36
CA GLY A 165 -17.84 -70.75 -12.38
C GLY A 165 -18.98 -70.92 -13.40
N LEU A 166 -19.33 -72.18 -13.71
CA LEU A 166 -20.52 -72.51 -14.50
C LEU A 166 -21.82 -72.57 -13.67
N THR A 167 -21.71 -72.59 -12.34
CA THR A 167 -22.83 -72.51 -11.37
C THR A 167 -22.38 -71.72 -10.15
N CYS A 168 -23.31 -71.02 -9.48
CA CYS A 168 -22.99 -70.14 -8.35
C CYS A 168 -22.74 -70.87 -7.01
N TRP A 169 -22.82 -72.21 -6.99
CA TRP A 169 -22.63 -73.04 -5.78
C TRP A 169 -21.25 -72.89 -5.10
N TYR A 170 -20.31 -72.20 -5.75
CA TYR A 170 -18.97 -71.90 -5.23
C TYR A 170 -18.74 -70.41 -4.90
N ALA A 171 -19.72 -69.53 -5.09
CA ALA A 171 -19.66 -68.11 -4.70
C ALA A 171 -19.95 -67.93 -3.21
N SER A 172 -19.09 -68.53 -2.40
CA SER A 172 -19.22 -68.66 -0.96
C SER A 172 -17.87 -68.44 -0.28
N ASN A 173 -17.88 -68.06 0.99
CA ASN A 173 -16.70 -67.63 1.77
C ASN A 173 -16.10 -66.30 1.27
N HIS A 174 -16.97 -65.33 1.00
CA HIS A 174 -16.57 -63.95 0.79
C HIS A 174 -16.17 -63.29 2.14
N PRO A 175 -15.07 -62.53 2.20
CA PRO A 175 -14.72 -61.69 3.36
C PRO A 175 -15.72 -60.52 3.49
N PRO A 176 -15.65 -59.71 4.57
CA PRO A 176 -16.46 -58.49 4.69
C PRO A 176 -16.36 -57.57 3.47
N LEU A 177 -17.48 -57.42 2.77
CA LEU A 177 -17.72 -56.48 1.68
C LEU A 177 -18.69 -55.41 2.15
N GLN A 178 -18.46 -54.17 1.72
CA GLN A 178 -19.35 -53.05 2.00
C GLN A 178 -20.63 -53.16 1.15
N VAL A 179 -21.79 -52.95 1.78
CA VAL A 179 -23.08 -52.87 1.08
C VAL A 179 -23.16 -51.56 0.30
N SER A 180 -23.71 -51.62 -0.92
CA SER A 180 -23.88 -50.45 -1.78
C SER A 180 -25.05 -49.59 -1.32
N LEU A 181 -24.78 -48.65 -0.42
CA LEU A 181 -25.75 -47.66 0.05
C LEU A 181 -26.03 -46.58 -1.02
N PRO A 182 -27.25 -46.00 -1.07
CA PRO A 182 -27.53 -44.85 -1.92
C PRO A 182 -26.68 -43.62 -1.57
N ASN A 183 -26.16 -42.92 -2.58
CA ASN A 183 -25.30 -41.74 -2.41
C ASN A 183 -25.83 -40.73 -1.36
N GLY A 184 -25.04 -40.49 -0.32
CA GLY A 184 -25.34 -39.51 0.73
C GLY A 184 -26.28 -40.00 1.84
N LYS A 185 -26.60 -41.30 1.88
CA LYS A 185 -27.32 -41.94 2.99
C LYS A 185 -26.39 -42.88 3.76
N THR A 186 -26.63 -42.98 5.06
CA THR A 186 -26.02 -43.96 5.96
C THR A 186 -27.11 -44.84 6.57
N ALA A 187 -26.75 -46.01 7.09
CA ALA A 187 -27.64 -46.84 7.88
C ALA A 187 -27.64 -46.44 9.36
N VAL A 188 -28.74 -46.69 10.05
CA VAL A 188 -28.91 -46.44 11.50
C VAL A 188 -29.39 -47.68 12.27
N SER A 189 -29.90 -48.71 11.58
CA SER A 189 -30.15 -50.05 12.12
C SER A 189 -30.23 -51.10 10.99
N LEU A 190 -29.94 -52.36 11.32
CA LEU A 190 -30.09 -53.57 10.53
C LEU A 190 -31.31 -54.38 10.98
N SER A 191 -31.95 -55.09 10.06
CA SER A 191 -32.98 -56.07 10.42
C SER A 191 -32.37 -57.34 11.01
N ASP A 192 -33.02 -57.91 12.03
CA ASP A 192 -32.84 -59.32 12.39
C ASP A 192 -33.14 -60.20 11.17
N ALA A 193 -32.11 -60.87 10.65
CA ALA A 193 -32.20 -61.62 9.41
C ALA A 193 -32.11 -63.13 9.68
N ASN A 194 -33.25 -63.83 9.61
CA ASN A 194 -33.27 -65.26 9.90
C ASN A 194 -32.48 -66.08 8.86
N GLN A 195 -32.72 -65.85 7.56
CA GLN A 195 -32.15 -66.71 6.49
C GLN A 195 -31.65 -65.98 5.24
N GLY A 196 -32.56 -65.45 4.40
CA GLY A 196 -32.30 -65.30 2.96
C GLY A 196 -32.01 -63.87 2.45
N HIS A 197 -32.39 -62.85 3.20
CA HIS A 197 -32.33 -61.45 2.81
C HIS A 197 -32.22 -60.55 4.04
N PHE A 198 -31.65 -59.35 3.83
CA PHE A 198 -31.40 -58.36 4.87
C PHE A 198 -32.10 -57.06 4.50
N CYS A 199 -32.46 -56.29 5.52
CA CYS A 199 -32.87 -54.91 5.40
C CYS A 199 -32.05 -54.04 6.37
N ALA A 200 -32.09 -52.73 6.14
CA ALA A 200 -31.56 -51.70 7.02
C ALA A 200 -32.52 -50.51 7.03
N ILE A 201 -32.56 -49.78 8.13
CA ILE A 201 -33.19 -48.46 8.21
C ILE A 201 -32.09 -47.43 7.93
N LEU A 202 -32.35 -46.51 7.00
CA LEU A 202 -31.43 -45.43 6.66
C LEU A 202 -31.64 -44.20 7.54
N ASN A 203 -30.65 -43.33 7.58
CA ASN A 203 -30.68 -42.03 8.27
C ASN A 203 -31.78 -41.06 7.77
N THR A 204 -32.50 -41.42 6.71
CA THR A 204 -33.68 -40.73 6.18
C THR A 204 -35.02 -41.35 6.63
N GLY A 205 -35.01 -42.44 7.40
CA GLY A 205 -36.19 -43.22 7.76
C GLY A 205 -36.65 -44.24 6.71
N GLU A 206 -36.02 -44.28 5.54
CA GLU A 206 -36.31 -45.25 4.47
C GLU A 206 -35.75 -46.65 4.79
N GLY A 207 -36.52 -47.70 4.50
CA GLY A 207 -36.04 -49.08 4.55
C GLY A 207 -35.30 -49.47 3.26
N LEU A 208 -34.07 -49.97 3.37
CA LEU A 208 -33.23 -50.48 2.27
C LEU A 208 -33.05 -51.99 2.42
N CYS A 209 -33.45 -52.79 1.42
CA CYS A 209 -33.38 -54.26 1.48
C CYS A 209 -32.60 -54.88 0.30
N TRP A 210 -31.90 -55.99 0.55
CA TRP A 210 -31.12 -56.75 -0.44
C TRP A 210 -31.07 -58.26 -0.11
N GLY A 211 -30.56 -59.07 -1.04
CA GLY A 211 -30.57 -60.53 -0.92
C GLY A 211 -31.73 -61.19 -1.66
N TRP A 212 -32.23 -62.32 -1.16
CA TRP A 212 -33.23 -63.12 -1.86
C TRP A 212 -34.53 -62.34 -2.14
N HIS A 213 -35.08 -62.49 -3.35
CA HIS A 213 -36.24 -61.70 -3.79
C HIS A 213 -37.22 -62.49 -4.68
N GLY A 214 -37.24 -63.83 -4.55
CA GLY A 214 -38.11 -64.72 -5.34
C GLY A 214 -39.61 -64.61 -5.01
N TYR A 215 -39.99 -63.96 -3.90
CA TYR A 215 -41.38 -63.80 -3.45
C TYR A 215 -41.80 -62.33 -3.27
N GLY A 216 -40.91 -61.38 -3.54
CA GLY A 216 -41.17 -59.95 -3.37
C GLY A 216 -40.77 -59.40 -2.00
N GLN A 217 -40.02 -60.15 -1.19
CA GLN A 217 -39.66 -59.81 0.20
C GLN A 217 -38.81 -58.54 0.40
N LEU A 218 -38.27 -57.93 -0.67
CA LEU A 218 -37.57 -56.64 -0.58
C LEU A 218 -38.52 -55.43 -0.75
N GLY A 219 -39.81 -55.66 -1.01
CA GLY A 219 -40.87 -54.65 -0.88
C GLY A 219 -40.91 -53.54 -1.93
N ASP A 220 -40.05 -53.54 -2.94
CA ASP A 220 -39.97 -52.49 -3.98
C ASP A 220 -41.07 -52.57 -5.07
N GLY A 221 -42.00 -53.52 -4.96
CA GLY A 221 -43.02 -53.80 -5.96
C GLY A 221 -42.59 -54.77 -7.06
N THR A 222 -41.37 -55.31 -7.01
CA THR A 222 -40.86 -56.30 -7.98
C THR A 222 -40.66 -57.68 -7.36
N VAL A 223 -40.30 -58.65 -8.20
CA VAL A 223 -39.93 -60.03 -7.82
C VAL A 223 -38.83 -60.47 -8.78
N CYS A 224 -37.73 -61.02 -8.26
CA CYS A 224 -36.69 -61.59 -9.12
C CYS A 224 -37.19 -62.89 -9.76
N THR A 225 -37.16 -62.97 -11.10
CA THR A 225 -37.61 -64.12 -11.88
C THR A 225 -36.75 -64.32 -13.13
N GLY A 226 -36.84 -65.49 -13.78
CA GLY A 226 -36.15 -65.76 -15.06
C GLY A 226 -34.73 -66.33 -14.95
N GLY A 227 -34.27 -66.63 -13.74
CA GLY A 227 -33.05 -67.39 -13.48
C GLY A 227 -33.26 -68.91 -13.54
N SER A 228 -32.18 -69.64 -13.83
CA SER A 228 -32.10 -71.11 -13.76
C SER A 228 -30.68 -71.53 -13.38
N GLU A 229 -30.56 -72.33 -12.31
CA GLU A 229 -29.30 -72.81 -11.73
C GLU A 229 -28.37 -73.55 -12.73
N TYR A 230 -28.93 -74.09 -13.83
CA TYR A 230 -28.23 -74.97 -14.79
C TYR A 230 -28.22 -74.46 -16.24
N SER A 231 -28.62 -73.21 -16.50
CA SER A 231 -28.73 -72.65 -17.86
C SER A 231 -27.76 -71.50 -18.12
N SER A 232 -27.11 -71.49 -19.29
CA SER A 232 -26.42 -70.31 -19.81
C SER A 232 -27.38 -69.22 -20.29
N ASP A 233 -28.58 -69.61 -20.71
CA ASP A 233 -29.56 -68.74 -21.35
C ASP A 233 -30.49 -68.13 -20.29
N ASN A 234 -29.88 -67.57 -19.24
CA ASN A 234 -30.56 -66.90 -18.15
C ASN A 234 -30.77 -65.41 -18.47
N ASN A 235 -31.96 -64.91 -18.22
CA ASN A 235 -32.28 -63.49 -18.33
C ASN A 235 -33.04 -63.05 -17.06
N PRO A 236 -32.36 -62.96 -15.91
CA PRO A 236 -32.99 -62.57 -14.66
C PRO A 236 -33.54 -61.15 -14.75
N SER A 237 -34.71 -60.94 -14.16
CA SER A 237 -35.47 -59.70 -14.25
C SER A 237 -36.15 -59.41 -12.90
N PRO A 238 -36.18 -58.14 -12.42
CA PRO A 238 -35.57 -56.95 -13.01
C PRO A 238 -34.02 -56.93 -13.01
N ILE A 239 -33.43 -55.86 -13.57
CA ILE A 239 -31.98 -55.62 -13.50
C ILE A 239 -31.55 -55.53 -12.03
N GLY A 240 -30.40 -56.15 -11.69
CA GLY A 240 -29.94 -56.31 -10.30
C GLY A 240 -30.32 -57.64 -9.67
N CYS A 241 -31.13 -58.47 -10.36
CA CYS A 241 -31.38 -59.87 -10.03
C CYS A 241 -30.34 -60.81 -10.67
N ASN A 242 -30.02 -61.92 -10.00
CA ASN A 242 -29.18 -62.99 -10.51
C ASN A 242 -29.97 -64.29 -10.81
N SER A 243 -29.25 -65.34 -11.21
CA SER A 243 -29.83 -66.63 -11.63
C SER A 243 -30.51 -67.45 -10.52
N PHE A 244 -30.34 -67.07 -9.24
CA PHE A 244 -30.93 -67.73 -8.07
C PHE A 244 -32.15 -66.97 -7.52
N ASN A 245 -32.65 -65.98 -8.28
CA ASN A 245 -33.68 -65.01 -7.88
C ASN A 245 -33.27 -64.17 -6.65
N GLY A 246 -31.96 -64.01 -6.45
CA GLY A 246 -31.36 -63.08 -5.50
C GLY A 246 -31.13 -61.70 -6.12
N ARG A 247 -31.14 -60.65 -5.31
CA ARG A 247 -30.89 -59.27 -5.73
C ARG A 247 -29.65 -58.73 -5.03
N TYR A 248 -28.59 -58.52 -5.81
CA TYR A 248 -27.28 -58.08 -5.31
C TYR A 248 -27.14 -56.54 -5.26
N THR A 249 -28.06 -55.80 -5.89
CA THR A 249 -28.21 -54.35 -5.74
C THR A 249 -29.27 -54.05 -4.68
N PRO A 250 -28.95 -53.37 -3.56
CA PRO A 250 -29.94 -52.96 -2.56
C PRO A 250 -30.99 -51.99 -3.12
N VAL A 251 -32.20 -52.04 -2.56
CA VAL A 251 -33.35 -51.22 -2.99
C VAL A 251 -34.19 -50.70 -1.85
N ILE A 252 -34.78 -49.52 -2.06
CA ILE A 252 -35.71 -48.90 -1.11
C ILE A 252 -37.07 -49.62 -1.16
N VAL A 253 -37.63 -49.94 0.00
CA VAL A 253 -38.97 -50.51 0.17
C VAL A 253 -40.03 -49.52 -0.32
N SER A 254 -41.07 -49.98 -1.01
CA SER A 254 -42.07 -49.09 -1.60
C SER A 254 -43.03 -48.52 -0.54
N GLU A 255 -42.91 -47.22 -0.29
CA GLU A 255 -43.80 -46.43 0.58
C GLU A 255 -45.25 -46.29 0.05
N SER A 256 -45.57 -46.87 -1.11
CA SER A 256 -46.83 -46.63 -1.83
C SER A 256 -48.11 -47.02 -1.10
N ASN A 257 -48.02 -47.79 0.00
CA ASN A 257 -49.12 -48.19 0.87
C ASN A 257 -49.05 -47.59 2.29
N PHE A 258 -48.08 -46.73 2.58
CA PHE A 258 -47.91 -46.04 3.87
C PHE A 258 -48.69 -44.72 3.94
N PRO A 259 -48.88 -44.16 5.15
CA PRO A 259 -49.19 -42.74 5.29
C PRO A 259 -48.10 -41.86 4.64
N THR A 260 -48.49 -40.65 4.22
CA THR A 260 -47.53 -39.70 3.64
C THR A 260 -46.53 -39.22 4.69
N ASN A 261 -45.24 -39.30 4.36
CA ASN A 261 -44.10 -38.97 5.24
C ASN A 261 -43.86 -39.95 6.40
N SER A 262 -44.35 -41.19 6.33
CA SER A 262 -43.97 -42.20 7.34
C SER A 262 -42.57 -42.77 7.12
N SER A 263 -41.88 -43.01 8.23
CA SER A 263 -40.54 -43.58 8.37
C SER A 263 -40.58 -44.93 9.10
N PHE A 264 -39.62 -45.81 8.85
CA PHE A 264 -39.46 -47.07 9.59
C PHE A 264 -38.77 -46.86 10.94
N ILE A 265 -39.22 -47.61 11.95
CA ILE A 265 -38.60 -47.67 13.29
C ILE A 265 -38.15 -49.08 13.71
N SER A 266 -38.53 -50.12 12.95
CA SER A 266 -38.03 -51.49 13.08
C SER A 266 -38.35 -52.29 11.81
N ILE A 267 -37.49 -53.21 11.39
CA ILE A 267 -37.71 -54.17 10.30
C ILE A 267 -37.15 -55.53 10.71
N SER A 268 -37.87 -56.63 10.46
CA SER A 268 -37.44 -58.02 10.69
C SER A 268 -37.64 -58.85 9.41
N THR A 269 -36.64 -59.66 9.04
CA THR A 269 -36.66 -60.47 7.80
C THR A 269 -36.69 -61.98 8.09
N GLY A 270 -37.75 -62.63 7.60
CA GLY A 270 -37.99 -64.07 7.74
C GLY A 270 -37.28 -64.89 6.65
N TYR A 271 -37.80 -66.07 6.33
CA TYR A 271 -37.27 -66.87 5.21
C TYR A 271 -37.55 -66.21 3.86
N GLN A 272 -38.82 -65.84 3.62
CA GLN A 272 -39.33 -65.37 2.33
C GLN A 272 -40.37 -64.22 2.49
N HIS A 273 -40.48 -63.66 3.68
CA HIS A 273 -41.28 -62.47 4.00
C HIS A 273 -40.49 -61.50 4.86
N THR A 274 -41.02 -60.29 4.98
CA THR A 274 -40.45 -59.20 5.79
C THR A 274 -41.60 -58.48 6.46
N CYS A 275 -41.39 -58.02 7.68
CA CYS A 275 -42.31 -57.13 8.38
C CYS A 275 -41.55 -55.92 8.91
N GLY A 276 -42.20 -54.76 8.92
CA GLY A 276 -41.64 -53.53 9.47
C GLY A 276 -42.70 -52.65 10.11
N ILE A 277 -42.27 -51.94 11.14
CA ILE A 277 -43.10 -51.00 11.91
C ILE A 277 -42.70 -49.60 11.46
N ILE A 278 -43.70 -48.77 11.17
CA ILE A 278 -43.52 -47.36 10.91
C ILE A 278 -43.80 -46.50 12.16
N ASP A 279 -43.27 -45.29 12.17
CA ASP A 279 -43.36 -44.28 13.22
C ASP A 279 -44.67 -44.19 14.01
N ASN A 280 -45.82 -44.22 13.32
CA ASN A 280 -47.13 -44.17 13.94
C ASN A 280 -47.55 -45.46 14.70
N ASN A 281 -46.63 -46.43 14.84
CA ASN A 281 -46.80 -47.76 15.41
C ASN A 281 -47.77 -48.68 14.61
N ASP A 282 -47.95 -48.43 13.31
CA ASP A 282 -48.57 -49.38 12.38
C ASP A 282 -47.55 -50.41 11.86
N LEU A 283 -47.99 -51.67 11.83
CA LEU A 283 -47.24 -52.81 11.32
C LEU A 283 -47.64 -53.12 9.88
N TYR A 284 -46.63 -53.26 9.02
CA TYR A 284 -46.76 -53.70 7.63
C TYR A 284 -45.92 -54.96 7.36
N CYS A 285 -46.41 -55.85 6.49
CA CYS A 285 -45.68 -57.06 6.08
C CYS A 285 -45.78 -57.31 4.56
N TRP A 286 -44.76 -57.91 3.96
CA TRP A 286 -44.69 -58.22 2.52
C TRP A 286 -43.83 -59.45 2.21
N GLY A 287 -43.89 -59.96 0.96
CA GLY A 287 -43.26 -61.20 0.51
C GLY A 287 -44.24 -62.37 0.41
N ARG A 288 -43.80 -63.57 0.80
CA ARG A 288 -44.58 -64.82 0.73
C ARG A 288 -45.74 -64.85 1.75
N ASN A 289 -46.87 -65.45 1.39
CA ASN A 289 -48.11 -65.46 2.22
C ASN A 289 -48.99 -66.73 2.10
N ASP A 290 -48.48 -67.85 1.61
CA ASP A 290 -49.25 -69.10 1.44
C ASP A 290 -49.67 -69.77 2.75
N ASP A 291 -48.89 -69.62 3.83
CA ASP A 291 -49.23 -70.04 5.20
C ASP A 291 -49.91 -68.92 6.01
N GLY A 292 -50.08 -67.73 5.41
CA GLY A 292 -50.70 -66.55 6.04
C GLY A 292 -49.75 -65.70 6.89
N GLN A 293 -48.43 -65.85 6.69
CA GLN A 293 -47.36 -65.23 7.49
C GLN A 293 -47.33 -63.68 7.46
N LEU A 294 -48.05 -63.03 6.53
CA LEU A 294 -48.22 -61.57 6.53
C LEU A 294 -49.35 -61.08 7.45
N GLY A 295 -50.24 -61.95 7.95
CA GLY A 295 -51.26 -61.58 8.94
C GLY A 295 -52.46 -60.79 8.41
N ILE A 296 -52.53 -60.56 7.09
CA ILE A 296 -53.53 -59.73 6.39
C ILE A 296 -54.94 -60.34 6.31
N GLY A 297 -55.22 -61.45 7.01
CA GLY A 297 -56.50 -62.17 6.99
C GLY A 297 -56.78 -62.98 5.73
N SER A 298 -55.82 -63.03 4.80
CA SER A 298 -55.92 -63.70 3.50
C SER A 298 -54.75 -64.65 3.28
N MET A 299 -54.99 -65.69 2.48
CA MET A 299 -54.00 -66.60 1.87
C MET A 299 -54.33 -66.79 0.37
N ALA A 300 -54.96 -65.79 -0.25
CA ALA A 300 -55.51 -65.90 -1.60
C ALA A 300 -54.43 -65.79 -2.70
N ASP A 301 -53.41 -64.96 -2.46
CA ASP A 301 -52.23 -64.83 -3.31
C ASP A 301 -50.99 -65.25 -2.51
N VAL A 302 -49.99 -65.81 -3.19
CA VAL A 302 -48.76 -66.33 -2.56
C VAL A 302 -47.71 -65.23 -2.39
N ASN A 303 -47.68 -64.21 -3.25
CA ASN A 303 -46.65 -63.17 -3.28
C ASN A 303 -47.26 -61.77 -3.18
N TYR A 304 -46.87 -61.00 -2.16
CA TYR A 304 -47.21 -59.59 -2.01
C TYR A 304 -45.91 -58.75 -2.08
N PRO A 305 -45.48 -58.28 -3.27
CA PRO A 305 -44.20 -57.55 -3.42
C PRO A 305 -44.24 -56.10 -2.91
N LEU A 306 -45.32 -55.67 -2.27
CA LEU A 306 -45.50 -54.33 -1.67
C LEU A 306 -45.96 -54.49 -0.22
N PRO A 307 -45.52 -53.63 0.72
CA PRO A 307 -45.99 -53.60 2.11
C PRO A 307 -47.53 -53.62 2.23
N GLN A 308 -48.07 -54.55 3.01
CA GLN A 308 -49.50 -54.65 3.34
C GLN A 308 -49.72 -54.34 4.82
N PHE A 309 -50.71 -53.51 5.13
CA PHE A 309 -51.07 -53.17 6.51
C PHE A 309 -51.63 -54.40 7.27
N VAL A 310 -51.19 -54.58 8.52
CA VAL A 310 -51.53 -55.74 9.37
C VAL A 310 -52.25 -55.33 10.65
N ALA A 311 -51.69 -54.38 11.41
CA ALA A 311 -52.17 -53.99 12.73
C ALA A 311 -51.61 -52.64 13.18
N SER A 312 -52.20 -52.04 14.23
CA SER A 312 -51.76 -50.78 14.84
C SER A 312 -51.39 -50.97 16.32
N ASN A 313 -50.60 -50.04 16.87
CA ASN A 313 -50.07 -50.04 18.25
C ASN A 313 -49.10 -51.20 18.49
N VAL A 314 -48.28 -51.52 17.49
CA VAL A 314 -47.19 -52.50 17.54
C VAL A 314 -45.87 -51.75 17.78
N ILE A 315 -45.12 -52.17 18.80
CA ILE A 315 -43.80 -51.60 19.17
C ILE A 315 -42.64 -52.54 18.80
N ALA A 316 -42.97 -53.75 18.34
CA ALA A 316 -42.04 -54.88 18.35
C ALA A 316 -42.55 -56.01 17.44
N VAL A 317 -41.72 -56.51 16.53
CA VAL A 317 -42.07 -57.59 15.57
C VAL A 317 -40.87 -58.49 15.27
N GLY A 318 -41.10 -59.79 15.16
CA GLY A 318 -40.11 -60.77 14.71
C GLY A 318 -40.71 -61.78 13.72
N THR A 319 -39.95 -62.16 12.70
CA THR A 319 -40.36 -63.05 11.60
C THR A 319 -39.51 -64.32 11.51
N GLY A 320 -40.13 -65.50 11.61
CA GLY A 320 -39.48 -66.81 11.51
C GLY A 320 -39.42 -67.36 10.08
N ASP A 321 -39.49 -68.70 9.90
CA ASP A 321 -39.51 -69.33 8.57
C ASP A 321 -40.76 -68.87 7.79
N ASP A 322 -41.92 -69.33 8.27
CA ASP A 322 -43.24 -69.16 7.67
C ASP A 322 -44.24 -68.61 8.71
N HIS A 323 -43.76 -67.90 9.73
CA HIS A 323 -44.58 -67.28 10.77
C HIS A 323 -44.03 -65.92 11.22
N THR A 324 -44.85 -65.19 11.96
CA THR A 324 -44.54 -63.86 12.48
C THR A 324 -45.19 -63.69 13.85
N CYS A 325 -44.50 -63.01 14.78
CA CYS A 325 -45.06 -62.56 16.05
C CYS A 325 -44.85 -61.06 16.22
N ALA A 326 -45.76 -60.40 16.93
CA ALA A 326 -45.63 -58.99 17.29
C ALA A 326 -46.10 -58.72 18.72
N LEU A 327 -45.35 -57.85 19.41
CA LEU A 327 -45.62 -57.32 20.74
C LEU A 327 -46.22 -55.91 20.60
N TYR A 328 -47.36 -55.71 21.27
CA TYR A 328 -48.16 -54.50 21.20
C TYR A 328 -47.89 -53.58 22.41
N GLN A 329 -48.19 -52.29 22.29
CA GLN A 329 -48.10 -51.31 23.38
C GLN A 329 -48.85 -51.73 24.67
N SER A 330 -49.82 -52.63 24.56
CA SER A 330 -50.50 -53.28 25.68
C SER A 330 -49.71 -54.39 26.37
N GLN A 331 -48.39 -54.51 26.11
CA GLN A 331 -47.48 -55.55 26.61
C GLN A 331 -47.92 -56.99 26.29
N THR A 332 -48.74 -57.17 25.25
CA THR A 332 -49.31 -58.45 24.80
C THR A 332 -48.73 -58.89 23.46
N VAL A 333 -48.39 -60.16 23.32
CA VAL A 333 -47.88 -60.74 22.06
C VAL A 333 -48.99 -61.47 21.29
N LYS A 334 -48.96 -61.36 19.95
CA LYS A 334 -49.79 -62.13 19.02
C LYS A 334 -48.91 -62.72 17.92
N CYS A 335 -49.22 -63.93 17.48
CA CYS A 335 -48.50 -64.63 16.41
C CYS A 335 -49.47 -65.11 15.31
N TRP A 336 -48.96 -65.29 14.09
CA TRP A 336 -49.69 -65.71 12.90
C TRP A 336 -48.75 -66.33 11.85
N GLY A 337 -49.30 -66.94 10.80
CA GLY A 337 -48.60 -67.79 9.83
C GLY A 337 -48.69 -69.28 10.19
N ALA A 338 -47.72 -70.06 9.73
CA ALA A 338 -47.60 -71.50 9.96
C ALA A 338 -47.52 -71.87 11.45
N ASN A 339 -48.03 -73.05 11.82
CA ASN A 339 -48.08 -73.50 13.21
C ASN A 339 -47.87 -75.02 13.39
N PHE A 340 -47.29 -75.69 12.38
CA PHE A 340 -47.14 -77.16 12.38
C PHE A 340 -46.26 -77.67 13.54
N ASP A 341 -45.26 -76.87 13.93
CA ASP A 341 -44.34 -77.12 15.05
C ASP A 341 -44.79 -76.36 16.32
N SER A 342 -46.05 -75.93 16.35
CA SER A 342 -46.67 -75.10 17.41
C SER A 342 -46.00 -73.72 17.65
N GLN A 343 -45.29 -73.18 16.64
CA GLN A 343 -44.52 -71.94 16.72
C GLN A 343 -45.33 -70.65 17.00
N LEU A 344 -46.66 -70.70 16.98
CA LEU A 344 -47.50 -69.55 17.35
C LEU A 344 -47.86 -69.49 18.85
N GLY A 345 -47.56 -70.54 19.63
CA GLY A 345 -47.80 -70.54 21.09
C GLY A 345 -49.28 -70.47 21.50
N THR A 346 -50.21 -70.72 20.58
CA THR A 346 -51.67 -70.57 20.77
C THR A 346 -52.33 -71.77 21.49
N GLY A 347 -51.55 -72.65 22.12
CA GLY A 347 -52.03 -73.89 22.76
C GLY A 347 -52.46 -75.00 21.79
N ASN A 348 -52.22 -74.81 20.49
CA ASN A 348 -52.62 -75.70 19.40
C ASN A 348 -51.67 -75.54 18.20
N ASN A 349 -51.85 -76.35 17.16
CA ASN A 349 -51.04 -76.37 15.94
C ASN A 349 -51.80 -75.97 14.66
N PHE A 350 -52.86 -75.17 14.77
CA PHE A 350 -53.54 -74.57 13.60
C PHE A 350 -52.82 -73.29 13.17
N TRP A 351 -52.55 -73.14 11.87
CA TRP A 351 -52.05 -71.88 11.33
C TRP A 351 -53.15 -70.80 11.33
N PHE A 352 -52.75 -69.53 11.42
CA PHE A 352 -53.68 -68.40 11.46
C PHE A 352 -53.22 -67.32 10.50
N SER A 353 -54.06 -66.87 9.57
CA SER A 353 -53.74 -65.78 8.64
C SER A 353 -53.92 -64.38 9.23
N SER A 354 -54.12 -64.24 10.56
CA SER A 354 -54.25 -62.96 11.26
C SER A 354 -53.66 -63.01 12.67
N PRO A 355 -53.15 -61.86 13.21
CA PRO A 355 -52.54 -61.79 14.53
C PRO A 355 -53.41 -62.37 15.66
N THR A 356 -53.02 -63.54 16.15
CA THR A 356 -53.74 -64.31 17.16
C THR A 356 -52.96 -64.33 18.47
N ALA A 357 -53.59 -64.01 19.60
CA ALA A 357 -52.90 -63.90 20.89
C ALA A 357 -52.28 -65.24 21.34
N ILE A 358 -51.05 -65.20 21.85
CA ILE A 358 -50.37 -66.37 22.42
C ILE A 358 -51.07 -66.81 23.72
N ASN A 359 -51.03 -68.10 24.05
CA ASN A 359 -51.69 -68.65 25.24
C ASN A 359 -50.83 -68.49 26.51
N LEU A 360 -50.40 -67.25 26.79
CA LEU A 360 -49.72 -66.86 28.02
C LEU A 360 -50.75 -66.44 29.09
N SER A 361 -50.40 -66.53 30.38
CA SER A 361 -51.27 -66.05 31.45
C SER A 361 -51.47 -64.53 31.37
N ALA A 362 -52.73 -64.08 31.37
CA ALA A 362 -53.15 -62.71 31.00
C ALA A 362 -52.69 -61.56 31.94
N ASN A 363 -51.78 -61.82 32.88
CA ASN A 363 -51.19 -60.86 33.81
C ASN A 363 -49.64 -60.87 33.75
N ILE A 364 -49.02 -61.45 32.71
CA ILE A 364 -47.56 -61.45 32.52
C ILE A 364 -47.23 -60.39 31.46
N PRO A 365 -46.73 -59.20 31.86
CA PRO A 365 -46.35 -58.14 30.93
C PRO A 365 -45.03 -58.48 30.23
N ILE A 366 -44.98 -58.32 28.91
CA ILE A 366 -43.83 -58.63 28.06
C ILE A 366 -43.10 -57.36 27.62
N ILE A 367 -41.77 -57.39 27.70
CA ILE A 367 -40.85 -56.29 27.34
C ILE A 367 -39.83 -56.64 26.25
N SER A 368 -39.83 -57.89 25.77
CA SER A 368 -38.99 -58.33 24.65
C SER A 368 -39.61 -59.56 23.99
N LEU A 369 -39.35 -59.73 22.71
CA LEU A 369 -39.79 -60.82 21.84
C LEU A 369 -38.58 -61.25 21.00
N GLU A 370 -38.49 -62.53 20.69
CA GLU A 370 -37.45 -63.12 19.83
C GLU A 370 -38.07 -64.25 19.00
N VAL A 371 -37.74 -64.31 17.70
CA VAL A 371 -38.45 -65.15 16.72
C VAL A 371 -37.47 -65.78 15.72
N ALA A 372 -37.21 -67.07 15.89
CA ALA A 372 -36.41 -67.88 14.97
C ALA A 372 -37.28 -68.73 14.03
N TYR A 373 -36.63 -69.51 13.17
CA TYR A 373 -37.22 -70.44 12.20
C TYR A 373 -38.56 -71.07 12.62
N ARG A 374 -38.59 -71.77 13.77
CA ARG A 374 -39.71 -72.63 14.20
C ARG A 374 -40.02 -72.55 15.70
N ASN A 375 -39.43 -71.60 16.39
CA ASN A 375 -39.61 -71.38 17.83
C ASN A 375 -39.48 -69.89 18.13
N SER A 376 -40.05 -69.47 19.24
CA SER A 376 -40.11 -68.06 19.63
C SER A 376 -40.10 -67.94 21.15
N CYS A 377 -39.58 -66.81 21.63
CA CYS A 377 -39.43 -66.52 23.04
C CYS A 377 -39.86 -65.09 23.35
N VAL A 378 -40.20 -64.83 24.61
CA VAL A 378 -40.50 -63.49 25.14
C VAL A 378 -39.89 -63.32 26.52
N ILE A 379 -39.46 -62.11 26.89
CA ILE A 379 -38.99 -61.81 28.24
C ILE A 379 -40.06 -60.94 28.93
N SER A 380 -40.44 -61.31 30.16
CA SER A 380 -41.35 -60.49 30.98
C SER A 380 -40.62 -59.34 31.69
N GLU A 381 -41.36 -58.37 32.22
CA GLU A 381 -40.81 -57.31 33.10
C GLU A 381 -40.02 -57.87 34.30
N GLN A 382 -40.21 -59.14 34.66
CA GLN A 382 -39.51 -59.84 35.75
C GLN A 382 -38.26 -60.60 35.27
N LEU A 383 -37.74 -60.30 34.06
CA LEU A 383 -36.58 -60.93 33.42
C LEU A 383 -36.68 -62.47 33.28
N ILE A 384 -37.90 -62.99 33.26
CA ILE A 384 -38.20 -64.42 33.00
C ILE A 384 -38.42 -64.60 31.49
N PRO A 385 -37.61 -65.43 30.81
CA PRO A 385 -37.86 -65.81 29.42
C PRO A 385 -38.87 -66.96 29.33
N TYR A 386 -39.87 -66.82 28.46
CA TYR A 386 -40.89 -67.81 28.13
C TYR A 386 -40.77 -68.21 26.67
N CYS A 387 -40.62 -69.50 26.38
CA CYS A 387 -40.35 -70.01 25.04
C CYS A 387 -41.37 -71.08 24.59
N TRP A 388 -41.56 -71.21 23.27
CA TRP A 388 -42.47 -72.17 22.65
C TRP A 388 -42.07 -72.50 21.19
N GLY A 389 -42.75 -73.47 20.58
CA GLY A 389 -42.50 -73.96 19.22
C GLY A 389 -41.71 -75.26 19.17
N ALA A 390 -40.91 -75.46 18.12
CA ALA A 390 -40.05 -76.64 17.95
C ALA A 390 -39.10 -76.82 19.14
N ASN A 391 -39.05 -78.04 19.67
CA ASN A 391 -38.28 -78.37 20.89
C ASN A 391 -37.59 -79.74 20.79
N TRP A 392 -37.24 -80.19 19.57
CA TRP A 392 -36.68 -81.53 19.32
C TRP A 392 -35.34 -81.78 20.03
N TRP A 393 -34.56 -80.73 20.27
CA TRP A 393 -33.24 -80.79 20.94
C TRP A 393 -33.24 -80.10 22.30
N GLY A 394 -34.41 -79.80 22.87
CA GLY A 394 -34.53 -79.09 24.14
C GLY A 394 -34.34 -77.57 24.03
N GLN A 395 -34.34 -77.00 22.81
CA GLN A 395 -34.01 -75.59 22.56
C GLN A 395 -35.01 -74.57 23.14
N THR A 396 -36.18 -74.99 23.62
CA THR A 396 -37.08 -74.12 24.42
C THR A 396 -36.82 -74.25 25.92
N GLY A 397 -35.63 -74.71 26.33
CA GLY A 397 -35.14 -74.75 27.72
C GLY A 397 -35.89 -75.68 28.67
N ASN A 398 -36.71 -76.61 28.15
CA ASN A 398 -37.68 -77.37 28.95
C ASN A 398 -37.66 -78.90 28.68
N GLY A 399 -36.57 -79.41 28.08
CA GLY A 399 -36.41 -80.83 27.74
C GLY A 399 -37.08 -81.23 26.42
N GLY A 400 -36.35 -81.97 25.58
CA GLY A 400 -36.77 -82.32 24.23
C GLY A 400 -36.71 -83.81 23.92
N GLY A 401 -37.06 -84.16 22.69
CA GLY A 401 -36.97 -85.50 22.13
C GLY A 401 -37.62 -85.60 20.74
N ASP A 402 -37.61 -86.81 20.17
CA ASP A 402 -38.20 -87.08 18.85
C ASP A 402 -39.64 -86.56 18.75
N TYR A 403 -39.86 -85.62 17.82
CA TYR A 403 -41.16 -84.98 17.53
C TYR A 403 -41.79 -84.15 18.68
N THR A 404 -41.05 -83.75 19.71
CA THR A 404 -41.57 -82.84 20.76
C THR A 404 -41.63 -81.38 20.31
N HIS A 405 -42.81 -80.75 20.48
CA HIS A 405 -43.03 -79.32 20.30
C HIS A 405 -43.78 -78.72 21.50
N GLN A 406 -43.44 -77.50 21.88
CA GLN A 406 -44.00 -76.80 23.04
C GLN A 406 -45.09 -75.83 22.57
N SER A 407 -46.38 -76.18 22.77
CA SER A 407 -47.49 -75.41 22.17
C SER A 407 -48.00 -74.21 22.96
N ASN A 408 -47.46 -73.96 24.15
CA ASN A 408 -47.78 -72.81 24.99
C ASN A 408 -46.48 -72.17 25.49
N PRO A 409 -46.37 -70.84 25.58
CA PRO A 409 -45.24 -70.16 26.22
C PRO A 409 -44.95 -70.74 27.61
N LEU A 410 -43.74 -71.27 27.81
CA LEU A 410 -43.30 -71.89 29.05
C LEU A 410 -41.99 -71.24 29.51
N ALA A 411 -41.95 -70.82 30.77
CA ALA A 411 -40.75 -70.23 31.37
C ALA A 411 -39.58 -71.22 31.35
N ILE A 412 -38.37 -70.73 31.13
CA ILE A 412 -37.13 -71.53 31.21
C ILE A 412 -36.62 -71.52 32.67
N GLY A 413 -35.92 -72.60 33.06
CA GLY A 413 -35.30 -72.72 34.38
C GLY A 413 -36.24 -73.07 35.54
N VAL A 414 -37.53 -73.34 35.26
CA VAL A 414 -38.51 -73.71 36.30
C VAL A 414 -38.87 -75.20 36.28
N ASN A 415 -38.33 -75.94 37.26
CA ASN A 415 -38.50 -77.38 37.53
C ASN A 415 -37.78 -78.32 36.54
N ASP A 416 -36.79 -79.07 37.02
CA ASP A 416 -36.17 -80.26 36.40
C ASP A 416 -35.94 -80.18 34.86
N ALA A 417 -35.51 -79.01 34.37
CA ALA A 417 -35.22 -78.79 32.97
C ALA A 417 -34.01 -79.61 32.50
N PHE A 418 -34.06 -80.18 31.28
CA PHE A 418 -32.89 -80.84 30.66
C PHE A 418 -31.73 -79.87 30.43
N ILE A 419 -32.05 -78.58 30.28
CA ILE A 419 -31.10 -77.48 30.21
C ILE A 419 -31.45 -76.54 31.36
N ASP A 420 -30.89 -76.82 32.53
CA ASP A 420 -30.98 -75.96 33.70
C ASP A 420 -29.92 -74.86 33.59
N PHE A 421 -30.39 -73.62 33.47
CA PHE A 421 -29.55 -72.41 33.41
C PHE A 421 -29.23 -71.86 34.82
N GLY A 422 -29.61 -72.57 35.88
CA GLY A 422 -29.46 -72.17 37.28
C GLY A 422 -30.72 -71.49 37.85
N GLU A 423 -30.81 -71.42 39.18
CA GLU A 423 -31.98 -70.88 39.89
C GLU A 423 -32.30 -69.43 39.45
N THR A 424 -33.45 -69.31 38.77
CA THR A 424 -34.07 -68.16 38.07
C THR A 424 -34.08 -66.79 38.78
N PRO A 425 -34.34 -65.65 38.09
CA PRO A 425 -34.29 -65.38 36.64
C PRO A 425 -33.75 -63.96 36.29
N ASN A 426 -32.56 -63.84 35.72
CA ASN A 426 -31.99 -62.56 35.29
C ASN A 426 -31.57 -62.60 33.81
N VAL A 427 -32.51 -62.85 32.89
CA VAL A 427 -32.21 -62.90 31.44
C VAL A 427 -32.59 -61.59 30.79
N ILE A 428 -31.59 -60.89 30.24
CA ILE A 428 -31.76 -59.55 29.65
C ILE A 428 -31.92 -59.59 28.12
N ALA A 429 -31.39 -60.64 27.47
CA ALA A 429 -31.49 -60.87 26.03
C ALA A 429 -31.48 -62.38 25.72
N THR A 430 -32.12 -62.75 24.60
CA THR A 430 -32.17 -64.12 24.06
C THR A 430 -31.98 -64.06 22.55
N SER A 431 -31.20 -64.98 21.98
CA SER A 431 -30.93 -65.08 20.54
C SER A 431 -31.01 -66.54 20.08
N ILE A 432 -31.67 -66.82 18.95
CA ILE A 432 -32.13 -68.18 18.60
C ILE A 432 -31.98 -68.48 17.10
N ASN A 433 -31.47 -69.66 16.75
CA ASN A 433 -31.32 -70.11 15.35
C ASN A 433 -32.17 -71.33 14.97
N GLY A 434 -33.36 -71.49 15.57
CA GLY A 434 -34.24 -72.65 15.37
C GLY A 434 -33.84 -73.90 16.17
N ASN A 435 -32.54 -74.15 16.34
CA ASN A 435 -32.00 -75.39 16.89
C ASN A 435 -31.23 -75.20 18.21
N THR A 436 -30.75 -73.99 18.48
CA THR A 436 -30.06 -73.57 19.70
C THR A 436 -30.62 -72.22 20.17
N LEU A 437 -30.76 -72.09 21.48
CA LEU A 437 -31.07 -70.85 22.19
C LEU A 437 -29.81 -70.42 22.94
N CYS A 438 -29.36 -69.19 22.72
CA CYS A 438 -28.32 -68.55 23.54
C CYS A 438 -28.95 -67.40 24.33
N ILE A 439 -28.62 -67.29 25.61
CA ILE A 439 -29.14 -66.26 26.52
C ILE A 439 -28.03 -65.50 27.21
N ILE A 440 -28.28 -64.24 27.55
CA ILE A 440 -27.36 -63.40 28.31
C ILE A 440 -27.92 -63.22 29.72
N HIS A 441 -27.14 -63.65 30.72
CA HIS A 441 -27.48 -63.52 32.14
C HIS A 441 -26.92 -62.22 32.73
N ALA A 442 -27.69 -61.52 33.56
CA ALA A 442 -27.14 -60.55 34.51
C ALA A 442 -26.75 -61.25 35.82
N GLY A 443 -25.52 -61.00 36.29
CA GLY A 443 -24.91 -61.68 37.43
C GLY A 443 -25.64 -61.51 38.77
N GLN A 444 -25.35 -62.40 39.73
CA GLN A 444 -25.99 -62.42 41.07
C GLN A 444 -25.63 -61.23 41.98
N ASN A 445 -24.71 -60.34 41.55
CA ASN A 445 -24.58 -58.98 42.07
C ASN A 445 -24.63 -58.03 40.87
N ASN A 446 -25.48 -57.01 40.95
CA ASN A 446 -26.06 -56.33 39.79
C ASN A 446 -25.14 -55.29 39.10
N SER A 447 -23.81 -55.41 39.21
CA SER A 447 -22.86 -54.31 38.93
C SER A 447 -21.52 -54.73 38.30
N SER A 448 -21.40 -55.94 37.76
CA SER A 448 -20.27 -56.36 36.89
C SER A 448 -20.62 -57.66 36.17
N MET A 449 -20.72 -57.61 34.84
CA MET A 449 -20.89 -58.79 33.99
C MET A 449 -19.53 -59.43 33.69
N SER A 450 -19.51 -60.68 33.22
CA SER A 450 -18.29 -61.47 33.08
C SER A 450 -18.18 -62.25 31.76
N LEU A 451 -16.96 -62.66 31.44
CA LEU A 451 -16.55 -63.32 30.19
C LEU A 451 -17.15 -64.75 29.97
N GLY A 452 -18.16 -65.13 30.75
CA GLY A 452 -18.91 -66.40 30.65
C GLY A 452 -20.42 -66.26 30.80
N ASP A 453 -20.96 -65.04 30.70
CA ASP A 453 -22.38 -64.73 30.97
C ASP A 453 -23.32 -65.05 29.78
N VAL A 454 -22.76 -65.40 28.61
CA VAL A 454 -23.50 -65.99 27.48
C VAL A 454 -23.61 -67.50 27.68
N VAL A 455 -24.84 -68.01 27.73
CA VAL A 455 -25.11 -69.44 27.92
C VAL A 455 -25.96 -69.97 26.77
N CYS A 456 -25.39 -70.91 26.01
CA CYS A 456 -26.06 -71.56 24.87
C CYS A 456 -26.56 -72.96 25.24
N GLY A 457 -27.79 -73.28 24.87
CA GLY A 457 -28.47 -74.55 25.13
C GLY A 457 -29.28 -75.03 23.92
N GLY A 458 -29.15 -76.31 23.57
CA GLY A 458 -29.89 -76.93 22.47
C GLY A 458 -29.04 -77.92 21.70
N GLN A 459 -29.23 -78.00 20.38
CA GLN A 459 -28.46 -78.91 19.53
C GLN A 459 -26.98 -78.48 19.46
N SER A 460 -26.05 -79.42 19.63
CA SER A 460 -24.60 -79.15 19.61
C SER A 460 -23.93 -79.24 18.22
N TYR A 461 -24.72 -79.53 17.18
CA TYR A 461 -24.21 -79.78 15.83
C TYR A 461 -23.41 -78.59 15.29
N ARG A 462 -22.23 -78.87 14.71
CA ARG A 462 -21.33 -77.87 14.11
C ARG A 462 -20.86 -76.76 15.07
N GLY A 463 -20.82 -77.05 16.37
CA GLY A 463 -20.16 -76.20 17.37
C GLY A 463 -20.86 -74.87 17.65
N GLN A 464 -22.15 -74.76 17.31
CA GLN A 464 -23.04 -73.63 17.64
C GLN A 464 -23.28 -73.43 19.16
N MET A 465 -22.45 -74.04 19.99
CA MET A 465 -22.43 -73.95 21.46
C MET A 465 -21.32 -73.02 21.96
N GLY A 466 -20.35 -72.64 21.12
CA GLY A 466 -19.22 -71.79 21.51
C GLY A 466 -18.16 -72.48 22.38
N ASP A 467 -18.28 -73.79 22.63
CA ASP A 467 -17.42 -74.59 23.52
C ASP A 467 -16.09 -75.06 22.88
N GLY A 468 -15.81 -74.65 21.65
CA GLY A 468 -14.65 -75.11 20.86
C GLY A 468 -14.86 -76.42 20.09
N ASN A 469 -15.88 -77.21 20.43
CA ASN A 469 -16.06 -78.57 19.91
C ASN A 469 -16.83 -78.58 18.58
N TRP A 470 -16.29 -79.31 17.59
CA TRP A 470 -16.98 -79.52 16.31
C TRP A 470 -17.77 -80.83 16.31
N ASN A 471 -19.00 -80.82 16.85
CA ASN A 471 -19.82 -82.02 16.83
C ASN A 471 -20.39 -82.32 15.44
N THR A 472 -20.31 -83.58 15.02
CA THR A 472 -20.80 -84.10 13.75
C THR A 472 -22.08 -84.94 13.87
N SER A 473 -22.54 -85.24 15.10
CA SER A 473 -23.83 -85.85 15.36
C SER A 473 -24.97 -84.84 15.30
N TRP A 474 -26.07 -85.22 14.64
CA TRP A 474 -27.32 -84.43 14.59
C TRP A 474 -28.20 -84.59 15.84
N GLY A 475 -27.99 -85.63 16.65
CA GLY A 475 -28.85 -85.99 17.77
C GLY A 475 -28.40 -85.47 19.13
N ASP A 476 -27.23 -84.83 19.21
CA ASP A 476 -26.57 -84.51 20.46
C ASP A 476 -26.97 -83.10 20.93
N ALA A 477 -27.74 -83.02 22.02
CA ALA A 477 -28.05 -81.76 22.71
C ALA A 477 -27.07 -81.52 23.87
N ASN A 478 -26.70 -80.26 24.12
CA ASN A 478 -25.74 -79.88 25.15
C ASN A 478 -26.09 -78.50 25.77
N LEU A 479 -25.36 -78.14 26.84
CA LEU A 479 -25.33 -76.81 27.47
C LEU A 479 -23.87 -76.32 27.51
N SER A 480 -23.66 -75.02 27.25
CA SER A 480 -22.33 -74.40 27.19
C SER A 480 -22.36 -72.98 27.72
N HIS A 481 -21.37 -72.62 28.53
CA HIS A 481 -21.03 -71.24 28.84
C HIS A 481 -19.96 -70.80 27.81
N VAL A 482 -20.26 -69.79 27.01
CA VAL A 482 -19.35 -69.32 25.96
C VAL A 482 -18.27 -68.46 26.61
N ASN A 483 -17.02 -68.89 26.51
CA ASN A 483 -15.88 -68.17 27.08
C ASN A 483 -15.36 -67.11 26.09
N LEU A 484 -15.64 -65.84 26.38
CA LEU A 484 -15.28 -64.69 25.55
C LEU A 484 -13.94 -64.02 25.96
N SER A 485 -13.14 -64.64 26.84
CA SER A 485 -11.82 -64.09 27.21
C SER A 485 -10.85 -63.99 26.02
N SER A 486 -9.94 -63.01 26.10
CA SER A 486 -8.84 -62.76 25.14
C SER A 486 -8.09 -64.03 24.72
N ASP A 487 -7.83 -64.91 25.70
CA ASP A 487 -7.06 -66.14 25.53
C ASP A 487 -7.86 -67.28 24.87
N SER A 488 -9.18 -67.09 24.71
CA SER A 488 -10.15 -68.06 24.17
C SER A 488 -10.71 -67.64 22.81
N ILE A 489 -10.75 -66.34 22.52
CA ILE A 489 -10.99 -65.80 21.18
C ILE A 489 -9.72 -66.01 20.34
N GLY A 490 -9.83 -66.68 19.19
CA GLY A 490 -8.68 -66.87 18.29
C GLY A 490 -8.40 -65.65 17.39
N PRO A 491 -7.20 -65.53 16.78
CA PRO A 491 -5.98 -66.33 16.99
C PRO A 491 -5.10 -65.77 18.13
N ALA A 492 -4.07 -66.51 18.54
CA ALA A 492 -3.20 -66.25 19.72
C ALA A 492 -2.33 -64.95 19.70
N SER A 493 -2.67 -63.98 18.87
CA SER A 493 -2.18 -62.59 18.92
C SER A 493 -3.23 -61.61 19.45
N TYR A 494 -4.48 -62.06 19.66
CA TYR A 494 -5.55 -61.24 20.20
C TYR A 494 -5.34 -60.97 21.69
N GLN A 495 -5.31 -59.69 22.07
CA GLN A 495 -5.19 -59.24 23.46
C GLN A 495 -6.21 -58.11 23.78
N GLY A 496 -7.34 -58.09 23.06
CA GLY A 496 -8.56 -57.40 23.51
C GLY A 496 -9.26 -58.25 24.55
N ALA A 497 -9.70 -57.64 25.64
CA ALA A 497 -10.23 -58.35 26.82
C ALA A 497 -11.59 -57.81 27.27
N GLY A 498 -12.33 -57.18 26.34
CA GLY A 498 -13.69 -56.75 26.54
C GLY A 498 -14.65 -57.91 26.82
N GLY A 499 -15.59 -57.68 27.73
CA GLY A 499 -16.75 -58.52 27.96
C GLY A 499 -17.79 -58.42 26.85
N ILE A 500 -19.07 -58.52 27.22
CA ILE A 500 -20.19 -58.48 26.27
C ILE A 500 -20.62 -57.01 26.14
N HIS A 501 -20.52 -56.42 24.95
CA HIS A 501 -21.07 -55.08 24.76
C HIS A 501 -22.59 -55.13 24.86
N ILE A 502 -23.16 -54.36 25.78
CA ILE A 502 -24.60 -54.16 25.92
C ILE A 502 -24.83 -52.66 25.88
N SER A 503 -25.59 -52.22 24.88
CA SER A 503 -26.13 -50.86 24.82
C SER A 503 -26.97 -50.58 26.07
N ASP A 504 -26.66 -49.48 26.76
CA ASP A 504 -27.08 -49.31 28.15
C ASP A 504 -28.60 -49.19 28.35
N ARG A 505 -29.06 -49.60 29.54
CA ARG A 505 -30.43 -49.51 30.05
C ARG A 505 -30.51 -48.80 31.41
N ASP A 506 -29.37 -48.52 32.03
CA ASP A 506 -29.21 -47.65 33.18
C ASP A 506 -28.61 -46.34 32.66
N ILE A 507 -29.51 -45.47 32.20
CA ILE A 507 -29.23 -44.46 31.17
C ILE A 507 -28.27 -43.34 31.67
N ASP A 508 -28.17 -43.20 32.99
CA ASP A 508 -27.24 -42.36 33.74
C ASP A 508 -26.40 -43.15 34.77
N SER A 509 -26.39 -44.49 34.68
CA SER A 509 -25.54 -45.39 35.47
C SER A 509 -25.69 -45.22 37.00
N ASP A 510 -26.87 -44.86 37.49
CA ASP A 510 -27.14 -44.64 38.91
C ASP A 510 -27.39 -45.93 39.71
N SER A 511 -27.52 -47.07 39.01
CA SER A 511 -27.97 -48.39 39.47
C SER A 511 -29.49 -48.55 39.63
N ILE A 512 -30.30 -47.60 39.14
CA ILE A 512 -31.77 -47.63 39.11
C ILE A 512 -32.27 -47.46 37.67
N ILE A 513 -32.53 -48.59 37.00
CA ILE A 513 -33.09 -48.67 35.64
C ILE A 513 -34.17 -47.60 35.35
N ALA A 514 -34.05 -46.92 34.20
CA ALA A 514 -34.74 -45.66 33.88
C ALA A 514 -36.29 -45.66 33.97
N ILE A 515 -36.93 -46.83 34.03
CA ILE A 515 -38.38 -46.97 34.25
C ILE A 515 -38.80 -46.84 35.74
N LEU A 516 -37.83 -46.77 36.67
CA LEU A 516 -38.08 -46.72 38.11
C LEU A 516 -37.50 -45.48 38.83
N ASP A 517 -36.63 -44.70 38.18
CA ASP A 517 -35.98 -43.54 38.82
C ASP A 517 -36.73 -42.20 38.63
N ASN A 518 -36.39 -41.21 39.47
CA ASN A 518 -36.98 -39.88 39.59
C ASN A 518 -36.17 -38.80 38.83
N LEU A 519 -34.91 -39.08 38.55
CA LEU A 519 -33.97 -38.32 37.73
C LEU A 519 -33.36 -39.27 36.66
N PRO A 520 -34.18 -40.06 35.91
CA PRO A 520 -33.81 -41.30 35.18
C PRO A 520 -33.02 -41.06 33.87
N ASN A 521 -32.26 -39.99 33.88
CA ASN A 521 -31.60 -39.28 32.80
C ASN A 521 -30.35 -38.55 33.37
N GLY A 522 -30.02 -38.68 34.66
CA GLY A 522 -28.89 -38.07 35.35
C GLY A 522 -29.08 -36.63 35.82
N CYS A 523 -28.22 -36.22 36.76
CA CYS A 523 -28.04 -34.81 37.11
C CYS A 523 -27.55 -34.05 35.86
N PRO A 524 -28.28 -33.03 35.39
CA PRO A 524 -28.13 -32.52 34.03
C PRO A 524 -26.69 -32.13 33.71
N ASP A 525 -26.15 -32.92 32.78
CA ASP A 525 -24.95 -32.75 31.95
C ASP A 525 -24.18 -31.45 32.25
N GLY A 526 -23.32 -31.55 33.26
CA GLY A 526 -22.48 -30.48 33.81
C GLY A 526 -22.66 -30.29 35.31
N SER A 527 -23.57 -31.04 35.91
CA SER A 527 -23.82 -31.05 37.35
C SER A 527 -23.82 -32.48 37.92
N TYR A 528 -23.58 -32.60 39.22
CA TYR A 528 -23.54 -33.85 39.94
C TYR A 528 -24.06 -33.65 41.38
N ASP A 529 -24.87 -34.57 41.88
CA ASP A 529 -25.26 -34.64 43.29
C ASP A 529 -24.23 -35.45 44.09
N SER A 530 -23.34 -34.76 44.79
CA SER A 530 -22.34 -35.38 45.66
C SER A 530 -22.89 -36.11 46.89
N ASN A 531 -24.22 -36.16 47.09
CA ASN A 531 -24.86 -36.59 48.34
C ASN A 531 -25.88 -37.73 48.16
N TYR A 532 -26.25 -38.08 46.92
CA TYR A 532 -27.22 -39.13 46.58
C TYR A 532 -28.63 -38.88 47.20
N ASP A 533 -29.13 -37.64 47.14
CA ASP A 533 -30.47 -37.24 47.58
C ASP A 533 -31.33 -36.51 46.52
N GLY A 534 -30.81 -36.35 45.30
CA GLY A 534 -31.48 -35.73 44.14
C GLY A 534 -31.15 -34.24 43.94
N SER A 535 -30.02 -33.75 44.47
CA SER A 535 -29.68 -32.32 44.54
C SER A 535 -28.35 -31.95 43.84
N CYS A 536 -28.40 -31.84 42.51
CA CYS A 536 -27.24 -31.58 41.64
C CYS A 536 -26.52 -30.23 41.91
N VAL A 537 -25.17 -30.23 41.81
CA VAL A 537 -24.30 -29.04 41.84
C VAL A 537 -23.30 -29.05 40.67
N SER A 538 -22.96 -27.87 40.14
CA SER A 538 -22.11 -27.75 38.93
C SER A 538 -20.68 -28.26 39.12
N ALA A 539 -20.12 -28.91 38.09
CA ALA A 539 -18.73 -29.36 38.05
C ALA A 539 -17.71 -28.20 37.95
N ASP A 540 -16.52 -28.41 38.51
CA ASP A 540 -15.37 -27.50 38.45
C ASP A 540 -14.71 -27.46 37.06
N VAL A 541 -13.86 -26.45 36.84
CA VAL A 541 -13.11 -26.30 35.58
C VAL A 541 -12.05 -27.39 35.39
N GLY A 542 -12.01 -27.98 34.19
CA GLY A 542 -11.10 -29.09 33.82
C GLY A 542 -11.57 -30.46 34.31
N HIS A 543 -12.78 -30.53 34.86
CA HIS A 543 -13.49 -31.74 35.23
C HIS A 543 -14.85 -31.74 34.52
N TYR A 544 -15.49 -32.88 34.37
CA TYR A 544 -16.83 -32.98 33.83
C TYR A 544 -17.70 -33.84 34.73
N SER A 545 -19.01 -33.67 34.59
CA SER A 545 -19.95 -34.68 34.99
C SER A 545 -21.00 -34.77 33.90
N THR A 546 -20.97 -35.86 33.15
CA THR A 546 -22.15 -36.26 32.39
C THR A 546 -23.23 -36.72 33.36
N ASN A 547 -24.43 -36.90 32.82
CA ASN A 547 -25.50 -37.67 33.44
C ASN A 547 -24.98 -39.01 34.01
N LEU A 548 -24.20 -39.78 33.22
CA LEU A 548 -23.52 -41.04 33.60
C LEU A 548 -22.52 -40.94 34.77
N LEU A 549 -22.24 -39.73 35.27
CA LEU A 549 -21.33 -39.44 36.38
C LEU A 549 -22.02 -38.65 37.51
N TYR A 550 -23.36 -38.68 37.55
CA TYR A 550 -24.25 -37.89 38.42
C TYR A 550 -23.83 -37.76 39.89
N HIS A 551 -22.99 -38.63 40.46
CA HIS A 551 -22.53 -38.52 41.86
C HIS A 551 -21.14 -37.91 42.06
N SER A 552 -20.31 -37.77 41.02
CA SER A 552 -18.96 -37.21 41.14
C SER A 552 -18.37 -36.75 39.82
N GLN A 553 -17.95 -35.49 39.78
CA GLN A 553 -17.11 -34.96 38.71
C GLN A 553 -15.79 -35.74 38.53
N VAL A 554 -15.42 -35.98 37.27
CA VAL A 554 -14.21 -36.70 36.83
C VAL A 554 -13.27 -35.72 36.11
N PRO A 555 -11.95 -35.75 36.34
CA PRO A 555 -11.00 -34.90 35.61
C PRO A 555 -10.93 -35.28 34.12
N CYS A 556 -10.72 -34.31 33.24
CA CYS A 556 -10.62 -34.59 31.80
C CYS A 556 -9.40 -35.44 31.45
N ASP A 557 -9.62 -36.65 30.96
CA ASP A 557 -8.54 -37.54 30.51
C ASP A 557 -7.70 -36.94 29.37
N VAL A 558 -6.51 -37.49 29.17
CA VAL A 558 -5.64 -37.13 28.04
C VAL A 558 -6.39 -37.32 26.71
N GLY A 559 -6.12 -36.43 25.77
CA GLY A 559 -7.00 -36.19 24.62
C GLY A 559 -8.27 -35.35 24.89
N THR A 560 -8.60 -34.88 26.10
CA THR A 560 -9.85 -34.12 26.36
C THR A 560 -9.69 -32.93 27.30
N TYR A 561 -10.59 -31.94 27.30
CA TYR A 561 -10.51 -30.75 28.19
C TYR A 561 -11.86 -30.10 28.52
N GLN A 562 -11.94 -29.31 29.60
CA GLN A 562 -13.16 -28.56 29.98
C GLN A 562 -12.80 -27.14 30.48
N PRO A 563 -13.28 -26.05 29.84
CA PRO A 563 -12.85 -24.68 30.14
C PRO A 563 -13.76 -23.82 31.05
N ASN A 564 -15.02 -24.20 31.31
CA ASN A 564 -15.96 -23.42 32.13
C ASN A 564 -16.63 -24.29 33.19
N VAL A 565 -16.90 -23.75 34.39
CA VAL A 565 -17.67 -24.48 35.41
C VAL A 565 -19.06 -24.87 34.89
N GLY A 566 -19.52 -26.06 35.25
CA GLY A 566 -20.86 -26.56 34.92
C GLY A 566 -21.01 -27.15 33.51
N GLN A 567 -19.97 -27.77 32.94
CA GLN A 567 -20.04 -28.38 31.59
C GLN A 567 -20.12 -29.92 31.61
N ALA A 568 -21.07 -30.43 30.81
CA ALA A 568 -21.40 -31.83 30.56
C ALA A 568 -20.23 -32.79 30.40
N SER A 569 -19.36 -32.48 29.46
CA SER A 569 -18.34 -33.39 28.97
C SER A 569 -17.02 -32.67 28.83
N CYS A 570 -15.94 -33.42 28.95
CA CYS A 570 -14.67 -32.94 28.44
C CYS A 570 -14.75 -32.93 26.92
N ILE A 571 -14.60 -31.75 26.36
CA ILE A 571 -14.50 -31.51 24.94
C ILE A 571 -13.31 -32.32 24.45
N ALA A 572 -13.59 -33.33 23.61
CA ALA A 572 -12.55 -34.08 22.93
C ALA A 572 -11.60 -33.10 22.22
N SER A 573 -10.29 -33.35 22.28
CA SER A 573 -9.33 -32.53 21.58
C SER A 573 -9.70 -32.61 20.10
N SER A 574 -10.09 -31.45 19.56
CA SER A 574 -10.56 -31.38 18.19
C SER A 574 -9.38 -31.75 17.28
N PRO A 575 -9.56 -32.40 16.12
CA PRO A 575 -8.46 -32.85 15.28
C PRO A 575 -7.38 -31.78 15.06
N GLY A 576 -6.12 -32.18 15.23
CA GLY A 576 -4.96 -31.27 15.28
C GLY A 576 -4.81 -30.48 16.58
N TYR A 577 -5.65 -30.69 17.59
CA TYR A 577 -5.35 -30.45 19.00
C TYR A 577 -5.10 -31.78 19.70
N TYR A 578 -4.30 -31.73 20.76
CA TYR A 578 -4.01 -32.84 21.65
C TYR A 578 -4.17 -32.41 23.11
N VAL A 579 -4.25 -33.37 24.03
CA VAL A 579 -4.07 -33.11 25.48
C VAL A 579 -3.14 -34.15 26.07
N ASP A 580 -2.05 -33.68 26.67
CA ASP A 580 -0.99 -34.48 27.31
C ASP A 580 -1.08 -34.50 28.85
N THR A 581 -2.12 -33.88 29.43
CA THR A 581 -2.30 -33.79 30.89
C THR A 581 -3.75 -34.00 31.30
N ASN A 582 -4.01 -34.99 32.14
CA ASN A 582 -5.32 -35.24 32.74
C ASN A 582 -5.75 -34.07 33.67
N GLY A 583 -7.05 -33.75 33.70
CA GLY A 583 -7.63 -32.59 34.37
C GLY A 583 -7.52 -31.28 33.57
N ALA A 584 -7.35 -31.36 32.24
CA ALA A 584 -7.04 -30.18 31.42
C ALA A 584 -8.19 -29.16 31.35
N GLN A 585 -7.85 -27.90 31.64
CA GLN A 585 -8.77 -26.76 31.48
C GLN A 585 -8.78 -26.19 30.04
N SER A 586 -7.91 -26.69 29.16
CA SER A 586 -7.74 -26.22 27.78
C SER A 586 -7.00 -27.28 26.94
N GLN A 587 -7.48 -27.56 25.72
CA GLN A 587 -6.72 -28.33 24.74
C GLN A 587 -5.42 -27.62 24.34
N ARG A 588 -4.41 -28.39 23.93
CA ARG A 588 -3.15 -27.88 23.37
C ARG A 588 -3.18 -28.06 21.85
N ALA A 589 -2.86 -27.00 21.13
CA ALA A 589 -2.72 -27.05 19.68
C ALA A 589 -1.56 -27.98 19.29
N CYS A 590 -1.74 -28.89 18.32
CA CYS A 590 -0.65 -29.76 17.86
C CYS A 590 0.56 -28.92 17.44
N PRO A 591 1.80 -29.35 17.77
CA PRO A 591 2.98 -28.64 17.32
C PRO A 591 3.01 -28.62 15.79
N LEU A 592 3.28 -27.44 15.24
CA LEU A 592 3.42 -27.23 13.79
C LEU A 592 4.32 -28.31 13.16
N GLY A 593 3.99 -28.75 11.94
CA GLY A 593 4.71 -29.82 11.22
C GLY A 593 4.20 -31.24 11.51
N THR A 594 3.50 -31.40 12.63
CA THR A 594 2.58 -32.51 12.81
C THR A 594 1.18 -32.17 12.30
N TYR A 595 0.32 -33.19 12.21
CA TYR A 595 -1.13 -33.12 11.99
C TYR A 595 -1.80 -34.24 12.78
N GLN A 596 -3.12 -34.22 12.92
CA GLN A 596 -3.83 -35.29 13.63
C GLN A 596 -5.30 -35.41 13.17
N PRO A 597 -5.68 -36.39 12.32
CA PRO A 597 -7.04 -36.56 11.79
C PRO A 597 -8.11 -36.80 12.84
N ASP A 598 -7.73 -37.49 13.90
CA ASP A 598 -8.68 -38.11 14.81
C ASP A 598 -8.90 -37.24 16.04
N TYR A 599 -10.11 -37.33 16.62
CA TYR A 599 -10.43 -36.69 17.89
C TYR A 599 -9.75 -37.43 19.06
N SER A 600 -9.65 -36.76 20.21
CA SER A 600 -9.24 -37.35 21.50
C SER A 600 -7.79 -37.89 21.54
N GLN A 601 -6.83 -37.08 21.09
CA GLN A 601 -5.46 -37.55 20.84
C GLN A 601 -4.45 -37.04 21.87
N GLU A 602 -3.52 -37.92 22.26
CA GLU A 602 -2.46 -37.61 23.24
C GLU A 602 -1.24 -36.92 22.62
N ASN A 603 -1.01 -37.14 21.32
CA ASN A 603 0.16 -36.71 20.54
C ASN A 603 -0.24 -36.55 19.06
N CYS A 604 0.68 -36.06 18.23
CA CYS A 604 0.41 -35.68 16.83
C CYS A 604 1.44 -36.28 15.86
N ILE A 605 1.09 -36.41 14.57
CA ILE A 605 1.79 -37.22 13.56
C ILE A 605 2.59 -36.33 12.58
N ASP A 606 3.88 -36.62 12.35
CA ASP A 606 4.74 -35.93 11.37
C ASP A 606 4.16 -35.93 9.93
N ALA A 607 4.03 -34.75 9.32
CA ALA A 607 3.55 -34.61 7.94
C ALA A 607 4.60 -35.06 6.89
N SER A 608 4.16 -35.73 5.81
CA SER A 608 5.04 -36.25 4.75
C SER A 608 5.75 -35.14 3.95
N PRO A 609 6.95 -35.38 3.37
CA PRO A 609 7.64 -34.39 2.54
C PRO A 609 6.74 -33.83 1.43
N GLY A 610 6.66 -32.51 1.36
CA GLY A 610 5.76 -31.77 0.47
C GLY A 610 4.41 -31.42 1.07
N HIS A 611 4.21 -31.46 2.40
CA HIS A 611 2.93 -31.19 3.07
C HIS A 611 3.04 -30.14 4.20
N THR A 612 1.92 -29.52 4.58
CA THR A 612 1.84 -28.31 5.42
C THR A 612 1.96 -28.56 6.93
N PRO A 613 2.32 -27.53 7.74
CA PRO A 613 2.38 -27.65 9.18
C PRO A 613 1.00 -27.46 9.80
N ASN A 614 0.48 -28.50 10.43
CA ASN A 614 -0.96 -28.66 10.56
C ASN A 614 -1.36 -28.70 12.03
N ILE A 615 -0.96 -27.62 12.72
CA ILE A 615 -1.61 -27.13 13.93
C ILE A 615 -3.11 -27.08 13.70
N ASP A 616 -3.90 -27.64 14.64
CA ASP A 616 -5.36 -27.60 14.64
C ASP A 616 -6.00 -28.14 13.33
N SER A 617 -5.31 -29.06 12.64
CA SER A 617 -5.71 -29.65 11.36
C SER A 617 -5.69 -31.19 11.34
N THR A 618 -6.70 -31.73 10.65
CA THR A 618 -6.99 -33.15 10.46
C THR A 618 -6.04 -33.87 9.49
N ASP A 619 -5.46 -33.21 8.52
CA ASP A 619 -4.90 -33.90 7.35
C ASP A 619 -3.54 -33.33 6.96
N GLN A 620 -2.68 -34.15 6.35
CA GLN A 620 -1.47 -33.68 5.69
C GLN A 620 -1.84 -33.06 4.34
N VAL A 621 -2.36 -31.83 4.37
CA VAL A 621 -2.61 -31.04 3.17
C VAL A 621 -1.29 -30.82 2.42
N MET A 622 -1.25 -31.09 1.12
CA MET A 622 -0.07 -30.80 0.29
C MET A 622 0.34 -29.33 0.41
N CYS A 623 1.65 -29.06 0.44
CA CYS A 623 2.20 -27.72 0.25
C CYS A 623 1.55 -27.12 -1.00
N SER A 624 0.71 -26.11 -0.81
CA SER A 624 0.04 -25.38 -1.90
C SER A 624 1.06 -24.86 -2.90
N SER A 625 0.64 -24.64 -4.15
CA SER A 625 1.52 -24.09 -5.20
C SER A 625 2.23 -22.82 -4.67
N GLY A 626 3.57 -22.85 -4.64
CA GLY A 626 4.44 -21.87 -3.99
C GLY A 626 5.14 -22.33 -2.71
N TYR A 627 4.59 -23.29 -1.97
CA TYR A 627 5.22 -23.90 -0.81
C TYR A 627 6.02 -25.16 -1.20
N PHE A 628 7.12 -25.44 -0.53
CA PHE A 628 7.90 -26.68 -0.68
C PHE A 628 8.41 -27.20 0.67
N GLN A 629 8.49 -28.51 0.84
CA GLN A 629 8.97 -29.12 2.09
C GLN A 629 9.87 -30.31 1.75
N PRO A 630 11.21 -30.18 1.91
CA PRO A 630 12.15 -31.22 1.48
C PRO A 630 12.29 -32.38 2.49
N ASN A 631 11.77 -32.24 3.71
CA ASN A 631 11.90 -33.20 4.81
C ASN A 631 10.52 -33.54 5.40
N ALA A 632 10.38 -34.75 5.97
CA ALA A 632 9.20 -35.15 6.74
C ALA A 632 9.20 -34.49 8.13
N GLY A 633 8.01 -34.36 8.75
CA GLY A 633 7.83 -33.82 10.11
C GLY A 633 8.25 -32.36 10.27
N GLN A 634 8.53 -31.65 9.17
CA GLN A 634 9.07 -30.30 9.27
C GLN A 634 7.98 -29.33 9.74
N GLU A 635 8.25 -28.56 10.80
CA GLU A 635 7.39 -27.52 11.42
C GLU A 635 6.82 -26.47 10.45
N PHE A 636 7.22 -26.48 9.19
CA PHE A 636 6.61 -25.72 8.12
C PHE A 636 6.94 -26.33 6.76
N CYS A 637 6.00 -26.27 5.82
CA CYS A 637 6.40 -26.09 4.43
C CYS A 637 7.27 -24.85 4.41
N ASN A 638 8.48 -24.95 3.87
CA ASN A 638 9.19 -23.75 3.51
C ASN A 638 8.33 -23.04 2.46
N PRO A 639 7.79 -21.83 2.71
CA PRO A 639 7.44 -20.97 1.59
C PRO A 639 8.62 -20.91 0.61
N THR A 640 8.39 -20.80 -0.71
CA THR A 640 9.50 -20.38 -1.58
C THR A 640 10.11 -19.12 -0.98
N THR A 641 11.44 -19.09 -0.85
CA THR A 641 12.11 -17.84 -0.49
C THR A 641 11.87 -16.85 -1.61
N PRO A 642 11.64 -15.55 -1.33
CA PRO A 642 11.49 -14.54 -2.35
C PRO A 642 12.59 -14.60 -3.42
N GLY A 643 12.21 -14.38 -4.67
CA GLY A 643 13.00 -14.66 -5.86
C GLY A 643 12.84 -16.07 -6.43
N PHE A 644 12.10 -16.95 -5.74
CA PHE A 644 11.85 -18.32 -6.19
C PHE A 644 10.35 -18.64 -6.21
N TYR A 645 9.97 -19.58 -7.07
CA TYR A 645 8.60 -20.05 -7.26
C TYR A 645 8.51 -21.58 -7.32
N VAL A 646 7.30 -22.09 -7.10
CA VAL A 646 6.96 -23.53 -7.14
C VAL A 646 5.61 -23.68 -7.83
N LEU A 647 5.59 -24.06 -9.11
CA LEU A 647 4.35 -24.13 -9.89
C LEU A 647 3.40 -25.25 -9.43
N ASN A 648 3.94 -26.40 -9.02
CA ASN A 648 3.14 -27.57 -8.70
C ASN A 648 3.03 -27.75 -7.17
N PRO A 649 1.82 -27.97 -6.61
CA PRO A 649 1.66 -28.39 -5.21
C PRO A 649 2.46 -29.66 -4.90
N GLY A 650 2.85 -29.85 -3.64
CA GLY A 650 3.61 -31.02 -3.19
C GLY A 650 5.08 -31.07 -3.63
N SER A 651 5.64 -29.96 -4.13
CA SER A 651 7.04 -29.93 -4.59
C SER A 651 8.04 -29.99 -3.43
N LEU A 652 9.20 -30.60 -3.70
CA LEU A 652 10.29 -30.78 -2.72
C LEU A 652 11.41 -29.74 -2.84
N SER A 653 11.40 -28.90 -3.88
CA SER A 653 12.40 -27.86 -4.13
C SER A 653 11.83 -26.69 -4.93
N GLN A 654 12.44 -25.53 -4.80
CA GLN A 654 12.05 -24.27 -5.44
C GLN A 654 12.87 -23.91 -6.68
N PHE A 655 12.28 -23.17 -7.61
CA PHE A 655 12.89 -22.74 -8.88
C PHE A 655 13.11 -21.23 -8.92
N GLY A 656 14.21 -20.79 -9.50
CA GLY A 656 14.57 -19.37 -9.57
C GLY A 656 13.73 -18.58 -10.58
N CYS A 657 13.47 -17.31 -10.28
CA CYS A 657 12.95 -16.35 -11.27
C CYS A 657 14.06 -15.85 -12.18
N GLU A 658 13.81 -15.81 -13.49
CA GLU A 658 14.75 -15.29 -14.49
C GLU A 658 14.71 -13.75 -14.53
N PRO A 659 15.79 -13.07 -14.97
CA PRO A 659 15.83 -11.61 -15.08
C PRO A 659 14.64 -11.06 -15.87
N GLY A 660 14.12 -9.92 -15.44
CA GLY A 660 12.83 -9.39 -15.87
C GLY A 660 11.64 -9.89 -15.04
N THR A 661 11.79 -10.98 -14.27
CA THR A 661 10.72 -11.52 -13.42
C THR A 661 11.18 -11.67 -11.96
N TYR A 662 10.29 -11.38 -11.03
CA TYR A 662 10.59 -11.34 -9.58
C TYR A 662 9.52 -12.05 -8.77
N GLN A 663 9.78 -12.23 -7.47
CA GLN A 663 8.76 -12.74 -6.56
C GLN A 663 9.00 -12.28 -5.11
N PRO A 664 8.24 -11.30 -4.57
CA PRO A 664 8.48 -10.75 -3.23
C PRO A 664 7.83 -11.57 -2.14
N ASN A 665 6.79 -12.33 -2.49
CA ASN A 665 6.02 -13.08 -1.54
C ASN A 665 6.67 -14.43 -1.34
N PHE A 666 7.02 -14.68 -0.08
CA PHE A 666 7.18 -16.03 0.41
C PHE A 666 5.98 -16.88 -0.03
N ALA A 667 6.25 -18.09 -0.54
CA ALA A 667 5.27 -19.08 -1.01
C ALA A 667 4.48 -18.74 -2.29
N SER A 668 5.17 -18.73 -3.43
CA SER A 668 4.58 -18.25 -4.69
C SER A 668 4.60 -19.23 -5.85
N SER A 669 3.45 -19.38 -6.49
CA SER A 669 3.18 -20.32 -7.58
C SER A 669 3.88 -20.00 -8.91
N SER A 670 4.19 -18.73 -9.16
CA SER A 670 4.90 -18.27 -10.35
C SER A 670 5.77 -17.05 -10.03
N CYS A 671 6.67 -16.70 -10.94
CA CYS A 671 7.24 -15.37 -10.96
C CYS A 671 6.21 -14.36 -11.46
N ILE A 672 6.36 -13.11 -11.04
CA ILE A 672 5.60 -11.96 -11.53
C ILE A 672 6.49 -11.24 -12.55
N GLU A 673 5.92 -10.92 -13.71
CA GLU A 673 6.58 -10.06 -14.71
C GLU A 673 6.85 -8.68 -14.11
N ALA A 674 8.01 -8.08 -14.37
CA ALA A 674 8.25 -6.70 -13.99
C ALA A 674 7.13 -5.81 -14.53
N SER A 675 6.46 -5.09 -13.63
CA SER A 675 5.36 -4.19 -13.93
C SER A 675 5.88 -2.96 -14.68
N LEU A 676 5.03 -2.32 -15.49
CA LEU A 676 5.41 -1.08 -16.15
C LEU A 676 5.83 -0.02 -15.10
N GLY A 677 7.01 0.58 -15.30
CA GLY A 677 7.67 1.46 -14.34
C GLY A 677 8.56 0.77 -13.30
N TYR A 678 8.82 -0.53 -13.45
CA TYR A 678 9.67 -1.32 -12.55
C TYR A 678 10.57 -2.26 -13.37
N PHE A 679 11.63 -2.78 -12.76
CA PHE A 679 12.60 -3.66 -13.43
C PHE A 679 13.18 -4.74 -12.51
N VAL A 680 13.82 -5.74 -13.12
CA VAL A 680 14.48 -6.85 -12.41
C VAL A 680 15.80 -7.24 -13.09
N GLU A 681 16.92 -6.68 -12.66
CA GLU A 681 18.25 -6.96 -13.25
C GLU A 681 18.72 -8.40 -13.02
N ASN A 682 18.58 -8.91 -11.80
CA ASN A 682 19.24 -10.14 -11.36
C ASN A 682 18.26 -11.32 -11.30
N SER A 683 18.76 -12.52 -11.63
CA SER A 683 18.01 -13.75 -11.41
C SER A 683 17.83 -14.02 -9.92
N ASN A 684 16.74 -14.68 -9.57
CA ASN A 684 16.25 -14.89 -8.21
C ASN A 684 15.94 -13.57 -7.46
N SER A 685 15.51 -12.51 -8.14
CA SER A 685 15.21 -11.25 -7.44
C SER A 685 13.94 -11.34 -6.59
N THR A 686 14.07 -10.94 -5.33
CA THR A 686 12.94 -10.81 -4.42
C THR A 686 11.98 -9.71 -4.87
N ASN A 687 12.49 -8.66 -5.47
CA ASN A 687 11.74 -7.44 -5.73
C ASN A 687 11.94 -7.00 -7.17
N GLN A 688 10.88 -6.48 -7.79
CA GLN A 688 11.06 -5.51 -8.84
C GLN A 688 11.54 -4.23 -8.16
N GLU A 689 12.67 -3.71 -8.63
CA GLU A 689 13.11 -2.39 -8.22
C GLU A 689 12.24 -1.37 -8.95
N ILE A 690 11.75 -0.39 -8.18
CA ILE A 690 10.96 0.68 -8.73
C ILE A 690 11.86 1.56 -9.59
N CYS A 691 11.41 1.93 -10.79
CA CYS A 691 12.08 2.99 -11.52
C CYS A 691 11.86 4.28 -10.74
N ILE A 692 12.89 4.67 -10.00
CA ILE A 692 12.92 5.91 -9.22
C ILE A 692 12.64 7.09 -10.14
N SER A 693 12.03 8.12 -9.61
CA SER A 693 11.85 9.42 -10.26
C SER A 693 13.11 9.83 -11.03
N GLY A 694 12.91 10.21 -12.28
CA GLY A 694 13.97 10.32 -13.30
C GLY A 694 14.08 9.13 -14.25
N THR A 695 13.62 7.93 -13.89
CA THR A 695 13.72 6.71 -14.70
C THR A 695 12.35 6.09 -14.94
N TYR A 696 12.14 5.41 -16.06
CA TYR A 696 10.86 4.78 -16.42
C TYR A 696 11.06 3.43 -17.11
N GLN A 697 9.97 2.67 -17.28
CA GLN A 697 10.00 1.41 -18.01
C GLN A 697 8.64 1.14 -18.70
N PRO A 698 8.52 1.31 -20.04
CA PRO A 698 7.27 1.14 -20.76
C PRO A 698 6.89 -0.31 -21.10
N ASP A 699 7.81 -1.27 -20.94
CA ASP A 699 7.61 -2.68 -21.31
C ASP A 699 7.65 -3.62 -20.09
N TYR A 700 6.76 -4.62 -20.08
CA TYR A 700 6.71 -5.66 -19.05
C TYR A 700 7.94 -6.59 -19.13
N SER A 701 8.26 -7.27 -18.02
CA SER A 701 9.38 -8.24 -17.94
C SER A 701 10.77 -7.66 -18.24
N SER A 702 10.98 -6.39 -17.89
CA SER A 702 12.20 -5.64 -18.19
C SER A 702 13.32 -5.79 -17.16
N THR A 703 14.57 -5.88 -17.64
CA THR A 703 15.78 -6.13 -16.80
C THR A 703 16.48 -4.86 -16.29
N SER A 704 16.08 -3.67 -16.75
CA SER A 704 16.62 -2.39 -16.30
C SER A 704 15.58 -1.30 -16.52
N CYS A 705 15.61 -0.22 -15.74
CA CYS A 705 14.94 1.01 -16.14
C CYS A 705 15.64 1.63 -17.36
N LEU A 706 14.92 2.49 -18.06
CA LEU A 706 15.47 3.47 -18.96
C LEU A 706 15.55 4.80 -18.18
N ASP A 707 16.68 5.50 -18.24
CA ASP A 707 16.70 6.90 -17.80
C ASP A 707 15.69 7.71 -18.64
N SER A 708 15.04 8.71 -18.06
CA SER A 708 14.22 9.62 -18.86
C SER A 708 15.12 10.29 -19.91
N GLU A 709 14.65 10.27 -21.15
CA GLU A 709 15.36 10.90 -22.25
C GLU A 709 15.39 12.42 -22.01
N PRO A 710 16.51 13.10 -22.29
CA PRO A 710 16.57 14.56 -22.21
C PRO A 710 15.38 15.20 -22.93
N GLY A 711 14.68 16.08 -22.23
CA GLY A 711 13.43 16.71 -22.64
C GLY A 711 12.17 16.09 -22.02
N TYR A 712 12.32 14.95 -21.36
CA TYR A 712 11.26 14.26 -20.63
C TYR A 712 11.67 14.09 -19.17
N TYR A 713 10.68 14.03 -18.29
CA TYR A 713 10.84 13.84 -16.86
C TYR A 713 9.90 12.76 -16.33
N VAL A 714 10.23 12.23 -15.15
CA VAL A 714 9.44 11.23 -14.44
C VAL A 714 9.28 11.69 -12.99
N GLU A 715 8.14 12.34 -12.70
CA GLU A 715 7.78 12.89 -11.39
C GLU A 715 7.64 11.83 -10.29
N ASN A 716 7.11 10.68 -10.64
CA ASN A 716 6.68 9.67 -9.67
C ASN A 716 7.51 8.40 -9.86
N ASP A 717 8.07 7.89 -8.76
CA ASP A 717 8.66 6.56 -8.74
C ASP A 717 7.61 5.54 -9.25
N GLY A 718 8.01 4.63 -10.14
CA GLY A 718 7.12 3.60 -10.68
C GLY A 718 6.35 4.01 -11.93
N SER A 719 6.77 5.06 -12.64
CA SER A 719 6.08 5.49 -13.86
C SER A 719 6.36 4.58 -15.07
N SER A 720 5.29 4.13 -15.72
CA SER A 720 5.35 3.41 -17.01
C SER A 720 5.75 4.30 -18.18
N THR A 721 5.63 5.62 -18.06
CA THR A 721 5.90 6.58 -19.13
C THR A 721 6.68 7.79 -18.63
N GLN A 722 7.59 8.27 -19.46
CA GLN A 722 8.20 9.59 -19.30
C GLN A 722 7.22 10.68 -19.77
N ILE A 723 7.09 11.75 -18.98
CA ILE A 723 6.24 12.90 -19.29
C ILE A 723 7.10 13.91 -20.07
N PRO A 724 6.71 14.35 -21.28
CA PRO A 724 7.47 15.38 -21.99
C PRO A 724 7.38 16.72 -21.27
N CYS A 725 8.50 17.45 -21.23
CA CYS A 725 8.46 18.89 -20.96
C CYS A 725 7.57 19.58 -22.00
N GLY A 726 6.72 20.49 -21.52
CA GLY A 726 5.80 21.25 -22.37
C GLY A 726 6.53 22.24 -23.27
N LEU A 727 5.84 22.77 -24.29
CA LEU A 727 6.36 23.86 -25.10
C LEU A 727 6.86 25.01 -24.21
N GLY A 728 8.00 25.58 -24.57
CA GLY A 728 8.69 26.58 -23.75
C GLY A 728 9.55 26.02 -22.61
N THR A 729 9.58 24.71 -22.38
CA THR A 729 10.43 24.09 -21.35
C THR A 729 11.23 22.91 -21.91
N PHE A 730 12.50 22.80 -21.51
CA PHE A 730 13.41 21.74 -21.94
C PHE A 730 14.08 21.08 -20.73
N SER A 731 14.67 19.90 -20.92
CA SER A 731 15.56 19.29 -19.92
C SER A 731 16.80 18.72 -20.62
N THR A 732 17.98 19.18 -20.23
CA THR A 732 19.25 18.54 -20.61
C THR A 732 19.63 17.37 -19.70
N SER A 733 18.85 17.13 -18.64
CA SER A 733 19.07 16.05 -17.69
C SER A 733 18.58 14.73 -18.26
N VAL A 734 19.51 13.79 -18.43
CA VAL A 734 19.20 12.36 -18.40
C VAL A 734 18.81 12.02 -16.95
N GLY A 735 17.71 11.32 -16.73
CA GLY A 735 17.29 10.96 -15.36
C GLY A 735 16.50 12.06 -14.63
N ALA A 736 15.59 12.77 -15.31
CA ALA A 736 15.00 14.03 -14.82
C ALA A 736 13.74 13.81 -13.94
N THR A 737 13.78 14.25 -12.68
CA THR A 737 12.91 13.71 -11.60
C THR A 737 11.58 14.43 -11.34
N GLY A 738 11.25 15.50 -12.08
CA GLY A 738 10.10 16.35 -11.74
C GLY A 738 9.85 17.47 -12.76
N ILE A 739 8.68 18.10 -12.78
CA ILE A 739 8.41 19.22 -13.70
C ILE A 739 9.32 20.44 -13.41
N GLU A 740 9.85 20.58 -12.19
CA GLU A 740 10.90 21.55 -11.88
C GLU A 740 12.24 21.30 -12.60
N THR A 741 12.43 20.12 -13.21
CA THR A 741 13.56 19.83 -14.11
C THR A 741 13.29 20.24 -15.57
N CYS A 742 12.05 20.55 -15.92
CA CYS A 742 11.70 21.21 -17.16
C CYS A 742 12.02 22.71 -17.04
N ILE A 743 13.28 23.04 -17.29
CA ILE A 743 13.80 24.40 -17.26
C ILE A 743 13.03 25.21 -18.31
N LEU A 744 12.38 26.29 -17.89
CA LEU A 744 11.85 27.31 -18.81
C LEU A 744 12.98 27.76 -19.72
N ALA A 745 12.74 27.78 -21.04
CA ALA A 745 13.72 28.24 -22.02
C ALA A 745 14.34 29.55 -21.53
N ASP A 746 15.65 29.56 -21.34
CA ASP A 746 16.40 30.71 -20.86
C ASP A 746 16.11 31.88 -21.79
N SER A 747 15.96 33.07 -21.22
CA SER A 747 15.89 34.30 -22.01
C SER A 747 17.05 34.30 -23.03
N GLY A 748 16.71 34.44 -24.31
CA GLY A 748 17.61 34.29 -25.46
C GLY A 748 17.39 33.02 -26.28
N HIS A 749 16.52 32.12 -25.82
CA HIS A 749 16.24 30.83 -26.43
C HIS A 749 14.72 30.60 -26.54
N TYR A 750 14.35 29.49 -27.17
CA TYR A 750 12.96 29.01 -27.28
C TYR A 750 12.93 27.48 -27.31
N VAL A 751 11.75 26.91 -27.06
CA VAL A 751 11.47 25.48 -27.16
C VAL A 751 10.14 25.27 -27.88
N ASP A 752 10.24 24.93 -29.17
CA ASP A 752 9.12 24.75 -30.11
C ASP A 752 8.59 23.30 -30.20
N SER A 753 9.23 22.39 -29.46
CA SER A 753 8.97 20.96 -29.51
C SER A 753 8.64 20.42 -28.12
N ILE A 754 7.55 19.66 -28.01
CA ILE A 754 7.17 18.93 -26.80
C ILE A 754 8.20 17.80 -26.61
N GLY A 755 8.80 17.71 -25.42
CA GLY A 755 9.84 16.71 -25.14
C GLY A 755 11.26 17.11 -25.59
N ALA A 756 11.60 18.40 -25.63
CA ALA A 756 12.88 18.86 -26.17
C ALA A 756 14.08 18.70 -25.20
N SER A 757 15.13 18.03 -25.68
CA SER A 757 16.41 17.80 -24.98
C SER A 757 17.29 19.03 -24.81
N SER A 758 17.02 20.08 -25.57
CA SER A 758 17.79 21.32 -25.60
C SER A 758 16.91 22.46 -26.05
N GLN A 759 17.08 23.63 -25.43
CA GLN A 759 16.56 24.87 -25.97
C GLN A 759 17.30 25.27 -27.26
N SER A 760 16.56 25.84 -28.21
CA SER A 760 17.12 26.43 -29.42
C SER A 760 17.56 27.87 -29.13
N GLU A 761 18.82 28.17 -29.37
CA GLU A 761 19.34 29.55 -29.34
C GLU A 761 18.56 30.43 -30.35
N CYS A 762 18.11 31.61 -29.94
CA CYS A 762 17.67 32.62 -30.90
C CYS A 762 18.87 32.97 -31.81
N PRO A 763 18.69 32.97 -33.15
CA PRO A 763 19.79 33.19 -34.08
C PRO A 763 20.38 34.59 -33.91
N THR A 764 21.66 34.75 -34.28
CA THR A 764 22.36 36.04 -34.20
C THR A 764 21.55 37.15 -34.89
N GLY A 765 21.42 38.29 -34.21
CA GLY A 765 20.52 39.37 -34.60
C GLY A 765 19.12 39.30 -33.99
N SER A 766 18.74 38.23 -33.29
CA SER A 766 17.48 38.14 -32.53
C SER A 766 17.73 37.77 -31.08
N TYR A 767 16.98 38.38 -30.16
CA TYR A 767 17.01 38.13 -28.72
C TYR A 767 15.65 37.62 -28.24
N ASN A 768 15.59 37.14 -27.02
CA ASN A 768 14.32 36.88 -26.36
C ASN A 768 14.39 37.26 -24.88
N SER A 769 13.69 38.33 -24.48
CA SER A 769 13.65 38.75 -23.08
C SER A 769 12.79 37.86 -22.19
N ASN A 770 11.95 37.00 -22.76
CA ASN A 770 11.02 36.14 -22.04
C ASN A 770 11.66 34.78 -21.75
N ILE A 771 11.55 34.33 -20.50
CA ILE A 771 11.76 32.92 -20.16
C ILE A 771 10.52 32.10 -20.56
N GLY A 772 10.72 30.84 -20.95
CA GLY A 772 9.60 29.92 -21.20
C GLY A 772 8.97 29.99 -22.59
N SER A 773 9.72 30.46 -23.60
CA SER A 773 9.18 30.83 -24.92
C SER A 773 8.99 29.63 -25.86
N ILE A 774 7.86 29.60 -26.57
CA ILE A 774 7.25 28.40 -27.18
C ILE A 774 7.42 28.27 -28.70
N SER A 775 7.97 29.29 -29.38
CA SER A 775 8.23 29.27 -30.83
C SER A 775 9.49 30.04 -31.19
N SER A 776 10.05 29.74 -32.36
CA SER A 776 11.03 30.62 -33.02
C SER A 776 10.48 32.03 -33.30
N ASP A 777 9.15 32.19 -33.38
CA ASP A 777 8.47 33.48 -33.51
C ASP A 777 8.62 34.38 -32.26
N ASP A 778 8.96 33.80 -31.09
CA ASP A 778 9.23 34.55 -29.86
C ASP A 778 10.63 35.18 -29.85
N CYS A 779 11.52 34.79 -30.78
CA CYS A 779 12.81 35.43 -30.99
C CYS A 779 12.63 36.78 -31.71
N LEU A 780 12.46 37.84 -30.93
CA LEU A 780 12.38 39.20 -31.42
C LEU A 780 13.69 39.59 -32.10
N PHE A 781 13.64 40.04 -33.36
CA PHE A 781 14.78 40.70 -33.99
C PHE A 781 15.22 41.88 -33.14
N ALA A 782 16.54 42.02 -32.93
CA ALA A 782 17.12 43.15 -32.23
C ALA A 782 16.62 44.45 -32.89
N ASP A 783 15.97 45.28 -32.09
CA ASP A 783 15.45 46.59 -32.50
C ASP A 783 16.57 47.42 -33.11
N ALA A 784 16.22 48.29 -34.06
CA ALA A 784 17.17 49.24 -34.60
C ALA A 784 17.89 49.99 -33.45
N GLY A 785 19.20 50.13 -33.57
CA GLY A 785 20.11 50.69 -32.57
C GLY A 785 20.74 49.69 -31.61
N ASN A 786 20.21 48.47 -31.53
CA ASN A 786 20.73 47.41 -30.66
C ASN A 786 21.31 46.25 -31.48
N VAL A 787 22.13 45.41 -30.87
CA VAL A 787 22.74 44.25 -31.53
C VAL A 787 22.64 42.99 -30.69
N VAL A 788 22.55 41.87 -31.39
CA VAL A 788 22.69 40.53 -30.80
C VAL A 788 23.82 39.82 -31.53
N VAL A 789 25.03 40.01 -31.00
CA VAL A 789 26.29 39.54 -31.61
C VAL A 789 26.46 38.03 -31.46
N ASN A 790 26.08 37.50 -30.29
CA ASN A 790 26.09 36.07 -30.00
C ASN A 790 24.67 35.52 -30.17
N PRO A 791 24.50 34.26 -30.64
CA PRO A 791 23.21 33.58 -30.54
C PRO A 791 22.88 33.32 -29.06
N GLY A 792 21.63 33.02 -28.74
CA GLY A 792 21.21 32.71 -27.36
C GLY A 792 21.12 33.92 -26.42
N SER A 793 21.07 35.16 -26.94
CA SER A 793 21.15 36.37 -26.10
C SER A 793 19.81 36.78 -25.50
N SER A 794 19.75 36.84 -24.17
CA SER A 794 18.58 37.32 -23.39
C SER A 794 18.18 38.76 -23.66
N THR A 795 19.18 39.59 -23.92
CA THR A 795 19.03 41.02 -24.18
C THR A 795 19.70 41.35 -25.49
N GLN A 796 19.06 42.23 -26.25
CA GLN A 796 19.77 43.06 -27.21
C GLN A 796 20.69 44.02 -26.46
N THR A 797 21.94 44.15 -26.91
CA THR A 797 22.89 45.13 -26.36
C THR A 797 22.72 46.44 -27.14
N PRO A 798 22.37 47.56 -26.51
CA PRO A 798 22.38 48.85 -27.20
C PRO A 798 23.80 49.14 -27.70
N CYS A 799 23.95 49.60 -28.94
CA CYS A 799 25.25 49.98 -29.45
C CYS A 799 25.88 51.04 -28.53
N GLU A 800 27.13 50.82 -28.11
CA GLU A 800 27.82 51.75 -27.21
C GLU A 800 28.01 53.10 -27.91
N VAL A 801 28.06 54.17 -27.13
CA VAL A 801 28.26 55.54 -27.62
C VAL A 801 29.46 55.61 -28.55
N GLY A 802 29.27 56.24 -29.70
CA GLY A 802 30.13 56.13 -30.87
C GLY A 802 29.79 55.05 -31.89
N SER A 803 28.75 54.23 -31.68
CA SER A 803 28.33 53.20 -32.65
C SER A 803 26.81 53.09 -32.75
N TYR A 804 26.31 52.70 -33.93
CA TYR A 804 24.87 52.69 -34.26
C TYR A 804 24.47 51.47 -35.09
N GLN A 805 23.17 51.20 -35.20
CA GLN A 805 22.61 50.09 -35.97
C GLN A 805 21.27 50.52 -36.63
N PRO A 806 21.13 50.53 -37.97
CA PRO A 806 19.95 51.11 -38.64
C PRO A 806 18.79 50.16 -39.01
N TYR A 807 18.93 48.84 -38.87
CA TYR A 807 17.93 47.85 -39.31
C TYR A 807 17.72 46.72 -38.30
N THR A 808 16.46 46.39 -38.01
CA THR A 808 16.12 45.26 -37.13
C THR A 808 16.81 43.97 -37.56
N GLY A 809 17.43 43.25 -36.63
CA GLY A 809 18.02 41.94 -36.90
C GLY A 809 19.54 41.90 -37.16
N GLN A 810 20.29 42.98 -36.87
CA GLN A 810 21.74 43.04 -37.16
C GLN A 810 22.64 42.56 -36.00
N ILE A 811 23.80 42.02 -36.38
CA ILE A 811 24.71 41.27 -35.50
C ILE A 811 25.96 42.05 -35.07
N PHE A 812 26.13 43.30 -35.53
CA PHE A 812 27.26 44.16 -35.21
C PHE A 812 26.88 45.65 -35.33
N CYS A 813 27.49 46.49 -34.49
CA CYS A 813 27.30 47.94 -34.56
C CYS A 813 28.24 48.53 -35.62
N LEU A 814 27.78 49.56 -36.32
CA LEU A 814 28.59 50.40 -37.18
C LEU A 814 29.21 51.50 -36.32
N GLU A 815 30.54 51.60 -36.28
CA GLU A 815 31.21 52.79 -35.72
C GLU A 815 30.74 54.06 -36.44
N SER A 816 30.64 55.16 -35.71
CA SER A 816 30.49 56.48 -36.32
C SER A 816 31.69 56.74 -37.22
N SER A 817 31.43 57.20 -38.45
CA SER A 817 32.48 57.61 -39.38
C SER A 817 33.09 58.95 -38.93
N ILE A 818 34.27 59.29 -39.44
CA ILE A 818 34.90 60.58 -39.14
C ILE A 818 33.94 61.75 -39.40
N GLY A 819 33.97 62.76 -38.52
CA GLY A 819 33.00 63.85 -38.49
C GLY A 819 31.59 63.46 -38.03
N HIS A 820 31.37 62.24 -37.55
CA HIS A 820 30.11 61.78 -36.99
C HIS A 820 30.33 61.21 -35.59
N TYR A 821 29.31 61.33 -34.75
CA TYR A 821 29.28 60.83 -33.38
C TYR A 821 27.99 60.05 -33.13
N VAL A 822 27.94 59.35 -31.99
CA VAL A 822 26.71 58.79 -31.44
C VAL A 822 26.70 59.07 -29.93
N SER A 823 25.92 60.07 -29.51
CA SER A 823 25.77 60.49 -28.11
C SER A 823 25.06 59.47 -27.22
N ASP A 824 24.15 58.69 -27.81
CA ASP A 824 23.19 57.88 -27.08
C ASP A 824 23.42 56.40 -27.32
N THR A 825 23.52 55.63 -26.22
CA THR A 825 23.57 54.17 -26.31
C THR A 825 22.30 53.65 -26.96
N GLY A 826 22.42 52.88 -28.04
CA GLY A 826 21.27 52.34 -28.77
C GLY A 826 20.77 53.22 -29.91
N ALA A 827 21.58 54.13 -30.45
CA ALA A 827 21.15 55.00 -31.56
C ALA A 827 20.99 54.23 -32.89
N ILE A 828 19.95 54.59 -33.65
CA ILE A 828 19.66 53.96 -34.96
C ILE A 828 20.46 54.56 -36.13
N SER A 829 21.17 55.66 -35.88
CA SER A 829 21.91 56.44 -36.87
C SER A 829 23.00 57.26 -36.19
N SER A 830 24.15 57.45 -36.83
CA SER A 830 25.15 58.41 -36.38
C SER A 830 24.78 59.86 -36.72
N GLU A 831 24.90 60.75 -35.75
CA GLU A 831 24.74 62.19 -35.94
C GLU A 831 26.02 62.81 -36.53
N GLY A 832 25.88 63.90 -37.29
CA GLY A 832 27.03 64.63 -37.82
C GLY A 832 27.44 65.74 -36.87
N CYS A 833 28.75 65.95 -36.65
CA CYS A 833 29.23 67.06 -35.82
C CYS A 833 28.59 68.38 -36.27
N MET A 834 28.09 69.16 -35.31
CA MET A 834 27.60 70.51 -35.57
C MET A 834 28.77 71.48 -35.78
N GLU A 835 28.51 72.59 -36.46
CA GLU A 835 29.49 73.69 -36.55
C GLU A 835 29.94 74.09 -35.14
N GLY A 836 31.23 74.36 -34.98
CA GLY A 836 31.88 74.52 -33.67
C GLY A 836 32.54 73.26 -33.13
N THR A 837 32.12 72.07 -33.59
CA THR A 837 32.60 70.77 -33.10
C THR A 837 33.14 69.87 -34.24
N TYR A 838 34.10 69.00 -33.96
CA TYR A 838 34.71 68.10 -34.94
C TYR A 838 35.04 66.73 -34.35
N GLN A 839 35.21 65.71 -35.21
CA GLN A 839 35.58 64.37 -34.74
C GLN A 839 36.56 63.67 -35.71
N PRO A 840 37.87 63.60 -35.39
CA PRO A 840 38.89 63.03 -36.28
C PRO A 840 38.86 61.50 -36.35
N ASP A 841 38.41 60.83 -35.30
CA ASP A 841 38.48 59.37 -35.14
C ASP A 841 37.11 58.70 -35.39
N THR A 842 37.09 57.39 -35.61
CA THR A 842 35.85 56.60 -35.69
C THR A 842 35.45 56.05 -34.31
N GLY A 843 34.16 55.73 -34.15
CA GLY A 843 33.67 55.07 -32.94
C GLY A 843 33.51 56.01 -31.74
N GLN A 844 33.02 57.24 -31.94
CA GLN A 844 33.18 58.34 -30.97
C GLN A 844 31.86 58.89 -30.41
N SER A 845 31.78 59.00 -29.07
CA SER A 845 30.57 59.36 -28.33
C SER A 845 30.11 60.81 -28.53
N GLU A 846 31.05 61.70 -28.76
CA GLU A 846 30.82 63.14 -28.88
C GLU A 846 31.74 63.74 -29.94
N CYS A 847 31.40 64.91 -30.46
CA CYS A 847 32.35 65.71 -31.22
C CYS A 847 33.13 66.60 -30.25
N LEU A 848 34.44 66.66 -30.46
CA LEU A 848 35.32 67.56 -29.72
C LEU A 848 34.96 68.99 -30.10
N ASP A 849 34.75 69.84 -29.08
CA ASP A 849 34.77 71.28 -29.25
C ASP A 849 36.02 71.72 -30.03
N ALA A 850 35.89 72.72 -30.90
CA ALA A 850 37.04 73.51 -31.32
C ALA A 850 37.74 74.05 -30.05
N ALA A 851 39.00 73.67 -29.86
CA ALA A 851 39.80 74.09 -28.72
C ALA A 851 40.08 75.59 -28.79
N GLU A 852 40.34 76.23 -27.64
CA GLU A 852 40.61 77.68 -27.62
C GLU A 852 41.65 78.08 -28.69
N GLY A 853 41.41 79.20 -29.38
CA GLY A 853 42.21 79.65 -30.52
C GLY A 853 41.94 78.93 -31.85
N ASN A 854 40.92 78.06 -31.93
CA ASN A 854 40.51 77.35 -33.14
C ASN A 854 39.00 77.53 -33.39
N PHE A 855 38.54 77.13 -34.58
CA PHE A 855 37.14 77.12 -34.96
C PHE A 855 36.79 75.93 -35.89
N VAL A 856 35.50 75.63 -36.02
CA VAL A 856 34.97 74.67 -36.99
C VAL A 856 33.75 75.26 -37.71
N SER A 857 33.83 75.52 -39.02
CA SER A 857 32.79 76.21 -39.79
C SER A 857 32.02 75.30 -40.77
N SER A 858 31.90 74.00 -40.50
CA SER A 858 31.15 73.07 -41.35
C SER A 858 30.61 71.89 -40.57
N LEU A 859 29.35 71.53 -40.84
CA LEU A 859 28.77 70.25 -40.39
C LEU A 859 29.64 69.06 -40.83
N ARG A 860 29.75 68.04 -39.97
CA ARG A 860 30.49 66.79 -40.18
C ARG A 860 32.00 66.96 -40.39
N ALA A 861 32.60 67.96 -39.75
CA ALA A 861 34.05 68.17 -39.80
C ALA A 861 34.83 67.07 -39.04
N SER A 862 35.91 66.57 -39.65
CA SER A 862 36.89 65.71 -38.99
C SER A 862 38.11 66.45 -38.44
N SER A 863 38.16 67.78 -38.54
CA SER A 863 39.27 68.61 -38.06
C SER A 863 38.84 70.03 -37.73
N GLN A 864 39.40 70.60 -36.65
CA GLN A 864 39.37 72.03 -36.36
C GLN A 864 40.40 72.83 -37.17
N THR A 865 40.15 74.14 -37.32
CA THR A 865 41.03 75.09 -38.02
C THR A 865 41.52 76.16 -37.03
N PRO A 866 42.83 76.46 -36.94
CA PRO A 866 43.32 77.51 -36.05
C PRO A 866 42.91 78.90 -36.53
N CYS A 867 42.68 79.82 -35.59
CA CYS A 867 42.47 81.23 -35.86
C CYS A 867 43.78 81.88 -36.33
N SER A 868 43.75 82.58 -37.45
CA SER A 868 44.93 83.30 -37.96
C SER A 868 45.27 84.53 -37.13
N ALA A 869 46.56 84.91 -37.11
CA ALA A 869 47.06 86.05 -36.35
C ALA A 869 46.27 87.34 -36.64
N GLY A 870 46.04 88.14 -35.60
CA GLY A 870 45.04 89.22 -35.59
C GLY A 870 43.64 88.79 -35.15
N SER A 871 43.33 87.49 -35.19
CA SER A 871 42.10 86.91 -34.63
C SER A 871 42.39 85.86 -33.56
N TYR A 872 41.55 85.79 -32.54
CA TYR A 872 41.66 84.91 -31.39
C TYR A 872 40.32 84.25 -31.10
N GLN A 873 40.31 83.20 -30.27
CA GLN A 873 39.07 82.57 -29.83
C GLN A 873 39.16 82.11 -28.37
N PRO A 874 38.60 82.87 -27.40
CA PRO A 874 38.69 82.57 -25.97
C PRO A 874 37.77 81.45 -25.49
N GLU A 875 36.79 81.06 -26.28
CA GLU A 875 35.76 80.08 -25.90
C GLU A 875 35.87 78.83 -26.77
N THR A 876 35.61 77.65 -26.17
CA THR A 876 35.63 76.37 -26.91
C THR A 876 34.33 76.17 -27.68
N GLY A 877 34.35 75.29 -28.68
CA GLY A 877 33.14 74.92 -29.44
C GLY A 877 32.69 75.94 -30.48
N MET A 878 33.59 76.84 -30.91
CA MET A 878 33.22 78.04 -31.66
C MET A 878 33.29 77.89 -33.18
N THR A 879 32.33 78.51 -33.88
CA THR A 879 32.16 78.39 -35.34
C THR A 879 33.06 79.33 -36.16
N SER A 880 33.64 80.35 -35.51
CA SER A 880 34.46 81.39 -36.13
C SER A 880 35.36 82.07 -35.08
N CYS A 881 36.33 82.87 -35.55
CA CYS A 881 37.28 83.60 -34.70
C CYS A 881 36.82 85.04 -34.42
N VAL A 882 37.15 85.55 -33.23
CA VAL A 882 36.94 86.95 -32.85
C VAL A 882 38.14 87.78 -33.30
N LEU A 883 37.90 88.94 -33.91
CA LEU A 883 38.96 89.88 -34.27
C LEU A 883 39.48 90.59 -33.01
N SER A 884 40.78 90.85 -32.89
CA SER A 884 41.30 91.65 -31.78
C SER A 884 40.67 93.04 -31.74
N ASP A 885 40.44 93.58 -30.54
CA ASP A 885 39.94 94.92 -30.29
C ASP A 885 41.01 95.99 -30.54
N VAL A 886 40.54 97.23 -30.69
CA VAL A 886 41.41 98.41 -30.60
C VAL A 886 42.11 98.47 -29.23
N GLY A 887 43.35 98.95 -29.21
CA GLY A 887 44.23 98.91 -28.04
C GLY A 887 44.82 97.53 -27.69
N HIS A 888 44.54 96.49 -28.50
CA HIS A 888 44.99 95.12 -28.29
C HIS A 888 45.58 94.52 -29.59
N HIS A 889 46.26 93.37 -29.48
CA HIS A 889 46.81 92.64 -30.62
C HIS A 889 46.90 91.11 -30.38
N VAL A 890 47.00 90.33 -31.46
CA VAL A 890 47.10 88.85 -31.43
C VAL A 890 48.26 88.37 -32.34
N PRO A 891 49.48 88.16 -31.81
CA PRO A 891 50.69 88.04 -32.64
C PRO A 891 50.96 86.66 -33.29
N SER A 892 50.20 85.61 -33.00
CA SER A 892 50.34 84.31 -33.67
C SER A 892 48.98 83.68 -33.97
N GLU A 893 48.99 82.69 -34.86
CA GLU A 893 47.83 81.82 -35.04
C GLU A 893 47.59 80.97 -33.78
N GLY A 894 46.37 80.46 -33.60
CA GLY A 894 46.00 79.54 -32.53
C GLY A 894 45.91 80.16 -31.13
N GLN A 895 45.75 81.48 -31.00
CA GLN A 895 45.69 82.15 -29.68
C GLN A 895 44.27 82.24 -29.13
N SER A 896 44.14 82.02 -27.83
CA SER A 896 42.87 82.15 -27.09
C SER A 896 42.63 83.51 -26.45
N MET A 897 43.60 84.43 -26.47
CA MET A 897 43.40 85.77 -25.92
C MET A 897 44.10 86.85 -26.74
N GLN A 898 43.47 88.01 -26.80
CA GLN A 898 44.12 89.24 -27.23
C GLN A 898 45.00 89.83 -26.11
N ILE A 899 46.11 90.44 -26.51
CA ILE A 899 47.11 91.03 -25.64
C ILE A 899 46.95 92.56 -25.68
N MET A 900 46.79 93.20 -24.53
CA MET A 900 46.69 94.66 -24.44
C MET A 900 48.02 95.32 -24.81
N CYS A 901 47.99 96.36 -25.65
CA CYS A 901 49.18 97.12 -25.98
C CYS A 901 49.80 97.76 -24.71
N PRO A 902 51.10 97.58 -24.45
CA PRO A 902 51.76 98.14 -23.27
C PRO A 902 51.82 99.68 -23.36
N ALA A 903 51.98 100.34 -22.21
CA ALA A 903 52.19 101.79 -22.19
C ALA A 903 53.41 102.17 -23.05
N GLY A 904 53.29 103.27 -23.80
CA GLY A 904 54.19 103.61 -24.89
C GLY A 904 53.78 103.08 -26.27
N GLN A 905 52.80 102.16 -26.34
CA GLN A 905 52.25 101.63 -27.59
C GLN A 905 50.72 101.80 -27.62
N TYR A 906 50.13 101.74 -28.81
CA TYR A 906 48.69 101.89 -29.05
C TYR A 906 48.26 101.07 -30.28
N GLN A 907 46.96 100.81 -30.44
CA GLN A 907 46.46 100.15 -31.66
C GLN A 907 45.10 100.75 -32.09
N PRO A 908 45.04 101.54 -33.19
CA PRO A 908 43.81 102.20 -33.63
C PRO A 908 42.84 101.30 -34.42
N GLN A 909 43.21 100.08 -34.82
CA GLN A 909 42.38 99.20 -35.67
C GLN A 909 42.23 97.78 -35.07
N PRO A 910 41.01 97.19 -35.16
CA PRO A 910 40.81 95.79 -34.80
C PRO A 910 41.47 94.84 -35.79
N ALA A 911 41.47 93.54 -35.48
CA ALA A 911 42.11 92.46 -36.26
C ALA A 911 43.65 92.58 -36.40
N SER A 912 44.29 93.35 -35.51
CA SER A 912 45.73 93.62 -35.55
C SER A 912 46.54 92.53 -34.85
N SER A 913 47.67 92.15 -35.44
CA SER A 913 48.63 91.20 -34.88
C SER A 913 49.77 91.84 -34.08
N GLU A 914 49.97 93.16 -34.20
CA GLU A 914 50.99 93.93 -33.49
C GLU A 914 50.47 95.30 -32.99
N CYS A 915 51.22 95.96 -32.11
CA CYS A 915 50.92 97.29 -31.57
C CYS A 915 51.84 98.36 -32.18
N ILE A 916 51.30 99.56 -32.40
CA ILE A 916 52.02 100.70 -32.96
C ILE A 916 52.71 101.47 -31.83
N MET A 917 53.98 101.85 -32.02
CA MET A 917 54.73 102.65 -31.04
C MET A 917 54.29 104.12 -31.07
N ALA A 918 54.13 104.75 -29.90
CA ALA A 918 53.93 106.19 -29.80
C ALA A 918 55.19 106.93 -30.29
N ASN A 919 55.02 107.94 -31.16
CA ASN A 919 56.11 108.71 -31.73
C ASN A 919 56.64 109.76 -30.72
N PRO A 920 57.88 110.25 -30.86
CA PRO A 920 58.37 111.39 -30.08
C PRO A 920 57.40 112.58 -30.13
N GLY A 921 57.29 113.32 -29.02
CA GLY A 921 56.29 114.37 -28.83
C GLY A 921 54.88 113.84 -28.51
N THR A 922 54.67 112.52 -28.54
CA THR A 922 53.42 111.88 -28.10
C THR A 922 53.69 110.80 -27.06
N TYR A 923 52.68 110.45 -26.28
CA TYR A 923 52.75 109.40 -25.26
C TYR A 923 51.52 108.49 -25.33
N SER A 924 51.63 107.28 -24.76
CA SER A 924 50.52 106.34 -24.72
C SER A 924 50.40 105.64 -23.36
N SER A 925 49.19 105.58 -22.82
CA SER A 925 48.85 104.69 -21.70
C SER A 925 48.68 103.25 -22.18
N ALA A 926 48.78 102.27 -21.27
CA ALA A 926 48.46 100.88 -21.62
C ALA A 926 47.01 100.78 -22.14
N GLY A 927 46.80 99.98 -23.18
CA GLY A 927 45.49 99.79 -23.83
C GLY A 927 44.95 100.99 -24.61
N ALA A 928 45.76 102.02 -24.90
CA ALA A 928 45.27 103.16 -25.67
C ALA A 928 44.98 102.80 -27.14
N THR A 929 43.97 103.45 -27.69
CA THR A 929 43.59 103.35 -29.11
C THR A 929 44.26 104.43 -29.98
N SER A 930 44.88 105.44 -29.36
CA SER A 930 45.61 106.53 -30.02
C SER A 930 46.70 107.09 -29.09
N ALA A 931 47.83 107.53 -29.64
CA ALA A 931 48.82 108.30 -28.88
C ALA A 931 48.33 109.73 -28.62
N SER A 932 48.57 110.24 -27.41
CA SER A 932 48.20 111.58 -26.96
C SER A 932 49.38 112.56 -27.12
N PRO A 933 49.16 113.81 -27.53
CA PRO A 933 50.23 114.78 -27.70
C PRO A 933 50.74 115.33 -26.37
N CYS A 934 52.04 115.67 -26.29
CA CYS A 934 52.54 116.54 -25.22
C CYS A 934 51.94 117.95 -25.37
N LEU A 935 51.54 118.57 -24.24
CA LEU A 935 51.01 119.93 -24.23
C LEU A 935 52.16 120.97 -24.13
N PRO A 936 51.92 122.25 -24.50
CA PRO A 936 52.90 123.31 -24.29
C PRO A 936 53.38 123.37 -22.83
N GLY A 937 54.61 123.84 -22.64
CA GLY A 937 55.36 123.69 -21.39
C GLY A 937 55.92 122.28 -21.16
N SER A 938 55.54 121.27 -21.95
CA SER A 938 56.09 119.90 -21.87
C SER A 938 56.65 119.41 -23.22
N TYR A 939 57.49 118.37 -23.19
CA TYR A 939 58.06 117.72 -24.36
C TYR A 939 58.32 116.23 -24.11
N GLN A 940 58.58 115.46 -25.18
CA GLN A 940 59.07 114.08 -25.07
C GLN A 940 59.97 113.74 -26.27
N SER A 941 61.24 113.44 -26.01
CA SER A 941 62.26 113.22 -27.05
C SER A 941 62.31 111.80 -27.62
N GLU A 942 61.77 110.81 -26.92
CA GLU A 942 61.87 109.41 -27.31
C GLU A 942 60.52 108.81 -27.75
N ALA A 943 60.59 107.80 -28.63
CA ALA A 943 59.46 106.97 -29.00
C ALA A 943 59.15 105.93 -27.91
N GLY A 944 57.93 105.43 -27.86
CA GLY A 944 57.55 104.35 -26.93
C GLY A 944 57.35 104.82 -25.49
N GLN A 945 57.12 106.11 -25.28
CA GLN A 945 57.06 106.72 -23.94
C GLN A 945 55.63 106.83 -23.37
N SER A 946 55.50 106.74 -22.05
CA SER A 946 54.23 106.67 -21.33
C SER A 946 53.76 108.00 -20.71
N GLY A 947 54.55 109.06 -20.87
CA GLY A 947 54.22 110.43 -20.46
C GLY A 947 55.20 111.47 -21.04
N CYS A 948 54.93 112.75 -20.77
CA CYS A 948 55.76 113.88 -21.19
C CYS A 948 56.50 114.50 -19.99
N VAL A 949 57.63 115.17 -20.26
CA VAL A 949 58.48 115.86 -19.27
C VAL A 949 58.27 117.37 -19.40
N LEU A 950 58.30 118.13 -18.30
CA LEU A 950 58.22 119.60 -18.35
C LEU A 950 59.53 120.20 -18.88
N ALA A 951 59.45 121.37 -19.51
CA ALA A 951 60.64 122.16 -19.86
C ALA A 951 61.35 122.70 -18.59
N ASP A 952 62.68 122.78 -18.65
CA ASP A 952 63.56 123.28 -17.58
C ASP A 952 63.65 124.82 -17.58
N PRO A 953 64.17 125.45 -16.51
CA PRO A 953 64.47 126.88 -16.52
C PRO A 953 65.51 127.24 -17.59
N GLY A 954 65.51 128.50 -18.03
CA GLY A 954 66.29 128.96 -19.18
C GLY A 954 65.81 128.40 -20.54
N HIS A 955 64.75 127.60 -20.54
CA HIS A 955 64.18 126.95 -21.71
C HIS A 955 62.66 127.11 -21.75
N PHE A 956 62.05 126.77 -22.89
CA PHE A 956 60.60 126.76 -23.09
C PHE A 956 60.17 125.66 -24.06
N SER A 957 58.88 125.33 -24.04
CA SER A 957 58.24 124.46 -25.03
C SER A 957 56.94 125.11 -25.51
N SER A 958 56.97 125.77 -26.66
CA SER A 958 55.82 126.51 -27.21
C SER A 958 54.85 125.66 -28.05
N GLY A 959 55.23 124.41 -28.37
CA GLY A 959 54.50 123.53 -29.27
C GLY A 959 53.61 122.50 -28.56
N ILE A 960 52.49 122.17 -29.18
CA ILE A 960 51.83 120.87 -28.97
C ILE A 960 52.70 119.82 -29.68
N SER A 961 52.90 118.67 -29.05
CA SER A 961 53.79 117.58 -29.48
C SER A 961 55.27 117.95 -29.62
N SER A 962 55.79 118.87 -28.79
CA SER A 962 57.22 119.17 -28.76
C SER A 962 58.07 117.93 -28.48
N THR A 963 59.09 117.70 -29.31
CA THR A 963 60.09 116.63 -29.14
C THR A 963 61.30 117.07 -28.32
N ALA A 964 61.48 118.39 -28.13
CA ALA A 964 62.55 118.99 -27.36
C ALA A 964 62.06 120.29 -26.71
N GLN A 965 62.77 120.71 -25.66
CA GLN A 965 62.71 122.07 -25.14
C GLN A 965 63.70 122.97 -25.89
N VAL A 966 63.38 124.25 -26.01
CA VAL A 966 64.16 125.27 -26.74
C VAL A 966 64.79 126.24 -25.75
N ALA A 967 66.09 126.49 -25.88
CA ALA A 967 66.80 127.47 -25.07
C ALA A 967 66.29 128.91 -25.30
N CYS A 968 66.24 129.72 -24.25
CA CYS A 968 66.13 131.17 -24.41
C CYS A 968 67.35 131.70 -25.16
N ALA A 969 67.12 132.42 -26.25
CA ALA A 969 68.18 133.07 -27.00
C ALA A 969 68.72 134.30 -26.26
N GLU A 970 69.98 134.67 -26.53
CA GLU A 970 70.61 135.90 -26.03
C GLU A 970 69.66 137.11 -26.20
N GLY A 971 69.69 138.02 -25.22
CA GLY A 971 68.70 139.08 -25.06
C GLY A 971 67.41 138.63 -24.37
N ASN A 972 67.23 137.35 -24.00
CA ASN A 972 66.01 136.83 -23.39
C ASN A 972 66.30 135.77 -22.31
N PHE A 973 65.46 135.68 -21.28
CA PHE A 973 65.62 134.77 -20.14
C PHE A 973 64.30 134.11 -19.69
N GLN A 974 64.38 133.05 -18.88
CA GLN A 974 63.21 132.42 -18.24
C GLN A 974 63.62 131.71 -16.94
N SER A 975 62.89 131.94 -15.83
CA SER A 975 63.27 131.48 -14.49
C SER A 975 62.45 130.31 -13.94
N LEU A 976 61.35 129.92 -14.60
CA LEU A 976 60.45 128.84 -14.17
C LEU A 976 60.52 127.62 -15.09
N THR A 977 60.17 126.44 -14.54
CA THR A 977 59.88 125.23 -15.33
C THR A 977 58.53 125.30 -16.03
N GLY A 978 58.33 124.47 -17.05
CA GLY A 978 57.04 124.26 -17.71
C GLY A 978 56.54 125.43 -18.56
N GLN A 979 57.44 126.29 -19.04
CA GLN A 979 57.06 127.57 -19.67
C GLN A 979 56.92 127.48 -21.20
N GLU A 980 56.06 128.32 -21.75
CA GLU A 980 55.73 128.36 -23.19
C GLU A 980 56.54 129.40 -23.98
N SER A 981 57.26 130.32 -23.31
CA SER A 981 58.08 131.36 -23.93
C SER A 981 59.12 131.96 -22.98
N CYS A 982 60.07 132.72 -23.52
CA CYS A 982 61.07 133.51 -22.79
C CYS A 982 60.69 134.99 -22.73
N GLN A 983 61.24 135.70 -21.75
CA GLN A 983 61.03 137.14 -21.52
C GLN A 983 62.26 137.92 -22.01
N SER A 984 62.06 139.00 -22.76
CA SER A 984 63.17 139.83 -23.26
C SER A 984 63.77 140.71 -22.17
N ALA A 985 65.09 140.95 -22.23
CA ALA A 985 65.79 141.86 -21.35
C ALA A 985 65.24 143.29 -21.44
N ASP A 986 65.15 143.97 -20.30
CA ASP A 986 64.65 145.33 -20.16
C ASP A 986 65.65 146.38 -20.70
N ARG A 987 65.19 147.63 -20.83
CA ARG A 987 66.08 148.74 -21.20
C ARG A 987 67.12 148.99 -20.11
N GLY A 988 68.30 149.42 -20.53
CA GLY A 988 69.49 149.53 -19.69
C GLY A 988 70.07 148.18 -19.24
N HIS A 989 69.44 147.06 -19.60
CA HIS A 989 69.89 145.71 -19.30
C HIS A 989 70.23 144.96 -20.59
N TYR A 990 70.95 143.85 -20.44
CA TYR A 990 71.31 142.94 -21.50
C TYR A 990 71.34 141.49 -20.98
N VAL A 991 71.27 140.55 -21.92
CA VAL A 991 71.51 139.11 -21.68
C VAL A 991 72.49 138.65 -22.76
N ASP A 992 73.74 138.38 -22.38
CA ASP A 992 74.85 138.00 -23.26
C ASP A 992 74.97 136.48 -23.50
N THR A 993 74.13 135.68 -22.84
CA THR A 993 74.19 134.23 -22.85
C THR A 993 72.82 133.62 -23.15
N SER A 994 72.82 132.56 -23.96
CA SER A 994 71.63 131.72 -24.15
C SER A 994 71.41 130.81 -22.93
N THR A 995 70.18 130.36 -22.73
CA THR A 995 69.68 129.66 -21.52
C THR A 995 69.67 130.48 -20.23
N ALA A 996 69.81 131.81 -20.32
CA ALA A 996 69.76 132.68 -19.14
C ALA A 996 68.46 132.55 -18.34
N THR A 997 68.58 132.60 -17.01
CA THR A 997 67.45 132.59 -16.06
C THR A 997 67.19 133.97 -15.44
N GLU A 998 68.02 134.97 -15.75
CA GLU A 998 67.97 136.35 -15.26
C GLU A 998 68.59 137.32 -16.30
N GLN A 999 68.65 138.62 -15.98
CA GLN A 999 69.15 139.69 -16.85
C GLN A 999 70.15 140.62 -16.13
N LEU A 1000 71.12 141.17 -16.87
CA LEU A 1000 72.26 141.93 -16.33
C LEU A 1000 72.17 143.43 -16.68
N PRO A 1001 72.45 144.37 -15.76
CA PRO A 1001 72.48 145.80 -16.07
C PRO A 1001 73.75 146.20 -16.84
N CYS A 1002 73.61 147.13 -17.76
CA CYS A 1002 74.75 147.82 -18.39
C CYS A 1002 75.58 148.57 -17.35
N TYR A 1003 76.90 148.68 -17.57
CA TYR A 1003 77.84 149.33 -16.64
C TYR A 1003 78.11 150.80 -17.01
N PRO A 1004 78.52 151.67 -16.06
CA PRO A 1004 78.87 153.06 -16.32
C PRO A 1004 79.83 153.24 -17.49
N GLY A 1005 79.68 154.32 -18.25
CA GLY A 1005 80.30 154.53 -19.56
C GLY A 1005 79.62 153.81 -20.72
N SER A 1006 78.62 152.96 -20.45
CA SER A 1006 77.78 152.31 -21.46
C SER A 1006 76.28 152.40 -21.11
N TYR A 1007 75.42 152.35 -22.12
CA TYR A 1007 73.97 152.42 -21.97
C TYR A 1007 73.25 151.48 -22.94
N GLN A 1008 71.97 151.21 -22.74
CA GLN A 1008 71.17 150.46 -23.71
C GLN A 1008 69.72 150.96 -23.79
N SER A 1009 69.32 151.46 -24.96
CA SER A 1009 67.99 152.03 -25.19
C SER A 1009 66.96 151.03 -25.69
N LEU A 1010 67.40 149.84 -26.13
CA LEU A 1010 66.54 148.78 -26.68
C LEU A 1010 66.28 147.67 -25.66
N MET A 1011 65.08 147.07 -25.73
CA MET A 1011 64.78 145.80 -25.05
C MET A 1011 65.27 144.62 -25.89
N GLY A 1012 65.51 143.47 -25.27
CA GLY A 1012 66.01 142.27 -25.94
C GLY A 1012 67.49 142.34 -26.31
N SER A 1013 68.27 143.19 -25.63
CA SER A 1013 69.65 143.51 -26.00
C SER A 1013 70.65 142.47 -25.50
N THR A 1014 71.69 142.20 -26.30
CA THR A 1014 72.76 141.25 -25.95
C THR A 1014 74.04 141.91 -25.42
N SER A 1015 74.12 143.24 -25.51
CA SER A 1015 75.28 144.04 -25.08
C SER A 1015 74.89 145.51 -24.91
N CYS A 1016 75.83 146.30 -24.38
CA CYS A 1016 75.66 147.71 -24.07
C CYS A 1016 76.43 148.60 -25.06
N VAL A 1017 75.87 149.76 -25.37
CA VAL A 1017 76.45 150.76 -26.29
C VAL A 1017 77.31 151.72 -25.49
N PHE A 1018 78.59 151.81 -25.82
CA PHE A 1018 79.51 152.78 -25.22
C PHE A 1018 79.07 154.24 -25.49
N ALA A 1019 79.35 155.12 -24.54
CA ALA A 1019 79.20 156.56 -24.74
C ALA A 1019 80.08 157.04 -25.91
N SER A 1020 79.62 158.04 -26.66
CA SER A 1020 80.29 158.60 -27.84
C SER A 1020 81.36 159.63 -27.43
N GLU A 1021 82.27 160.00 -28.34
CA GLU A 1021 83.17 161.14 -28.14
C GLU A 1021 82.36 162.39 -27.76
N ASP A 1022 82.86 163.18 -26.80
CA ASP A 1022 82.13 164.27 -26.12
C ASP A 1022 80.87 163.86 -25.30
N TYR A 1023 80.62 162.56 -25.02
CA TYR A 1023 79.49 162.09 -24.18
C TYR A 1023 79.93 161.08 -23.11
N PHE A 1024 79.18 161.03 -21.99
CA PHE A 1024 79.38 160.11 -20.86
C PHE A 1024 78.08 159.44 -20.38
N VAL A 1025 78.22 158.39 -19.56
CA VAL A 1025 77.12 157.72 -18.81
C VAL A 1025 77.56 157.44 -17.38
N SER A 1026 76.90 158.03 -16.39
CA SER A 1026 77.32 157.98 -14.97
C SER A 1026 77.07 156.66 -14.25
N ASP A 1027 75.97 155.97 -14.57
CA ASP A 1027 75.40 154.92 -13.72
C ASP A 1027 75.15 153.60 -14.47
N ALA A 1028 75.03 152.52 -13.70
CA ALA A 1028 74.63 151.22 -14.22
C ALA A 1028 73.12 151.17 -14.53
N GLY A 1029 72.70 150.32 -15.48
CA GLY A 1029 71.30 150.17 -15.86
C GLY A 1029 70.73 151.32 -16.72
N MET A 1030 71.59 152.18 -17.27
CA MET A 1030 71.16 153.41 -17.96
C MET A 1030 70.79 153.18 -19.43
N ALA A 1031 69.86 154.00 -19.94
CA ALA A 1031 69.29 153.87 -21.28
C ALA A 1031 69.67 154.99 -22.27
N SER A 1032 70.53 155.93 -21.87
CA SER A 1032 70.98 157.07 -22.70
C SER A 1032 72.28 157.70 -22.20
N GLN A 1033 73.01 158.37 -23.11
CA GLN A 1033 74.24 159.14 -22.86
C GLN A 1033 74.02 160.67 -22.77
N THR A 1034 74.95 161.38 -22.12
CA THR A 1034 74.88 162.83 -21.83
C THR A 1034 76.13 163.57 -22.34
N ARG A 1035 76.00 164.77 -22.95
CA ARG A 1035 77.14 165.49 -23.56
C ARG A 1035 77.97 166.28 -22.54
N CYS A 1036 79.28 166.38 -22.77
CA CYS A 1036 80.24 167.10 -21.92
C CYS A 1036 80.15 168.65 -21.98
N PRO A 1037 80.55 169.36 -20.90
CA PRO A 1037 80.54 170.82 -20.82
C PRO A 1037 81.66 171.53 -21.61
N SER A 1038 81.47 172.83 -21.87
CA SER A 1038 82.43 173.63 -22.62
C SER A 1038 83.66 174.01 -21.76
N GLY A 1039 84.83 173.50 -22.14
CA GLY A 1039 86.08 173.58 -21.34
C GLY A 1039 86.59 172.20 -20.92
N GLU A 1040 85.77 171.18 -21.13
CA GLU A 1040 86.05 169.75 -20.96
C GLU A 1040 85.99 169.08 -22.33
N SER A 1041 86.58 167.90 -22.48
CA SER A 1041 86.40 167.06 -23.67
C SER A 1041 86.62 165.59 -23.34
N GLN A 1042 86.01 164.71 -24.13
CA GLN A 1042 86.31 163.27 -24.09
C GLN A 1042 86.71 162.78 -25.48
N PRO A 1043 88.02 162.55 -25.73
CA PRO A 1043 88.54 162.17 -27.04
C PRO A 1043 88.36 160.68 -27.36
N ASP A 1044 87.96 159.86 -26.38
CA ASP A 1044 87.76 158.41 -26.56
C ASP A 1044 86.36 158.00 -26.09
N ILE A 1045 85.75 157.05 -26.80
CA ILE A 1045 84.43 156.47 -26.49
C ILE A 1045 84.40 155.65 -25.20
N GLY A 1046 83.22 155.54 -24.58
CA GLY A 1046 82.93 154.59 -23.50
C GLY A 1046 83.22 155.07 -22.08
N GLN A 1047 83.42 156.37 -21.86
CA GLN A 1047 83.82 156.92 -20.57
C GLN A 1047 82.62 157.33 -19.69
N ALA A 1048 82.83 157.27 -18.37
CA ALA A 1048 81.75 157.40 -17.36
C ALA A 1048 81.62 158.82 -16.74
N GLU A 1049 82.58 159.70 -16.97
CA GLU A 1049 82.60 161.10 -16.52
C GLU A 1049 83.47 161.94 -17.46
N CYS A 1050 83.13 163.22 -17.67
CA CYS A 1050 83.89 164.14 -18.52
C CYS A 1050 85.19 164.61 -17.84
N ILE A 1051 86.21 164.96 -18.65
CA ILE A 1051 87.52 165.40 -18.16
C ILE A 1051 87.80 166.86 -18.51
N ILE A 1052 88.05 167.65 -17.46
CA ILE A 1052 88.49 169.05 -17.55
C ILE A 1052 89.99 169.07 -17.87
N ASP A 1053 90.42 169.92 -18.81
CA ASP A 1053 91.85 170.27 -18.96
C ASP A 1053 92.24 171.17 -17.76
N PRO A 1054 93.03 170.67 -16.79
CA PRO A 1054 92.52 170.41 -15.43
C PRO A 1054 92.13 171.62 -14.56
N LYS A 1055 90.85 171.71 -14.13
CA LYS A 1055 90.31 172.50 -12.97
C LYS A 1055 88.82 172.22 -12.54
N GLU A 1056 88.62 171.43 -11.46
CA GLU A 1056 87.64 171.63 -10.34
C GLU A 1056 86.06 171.53 -10.45
N SER A 1057 85.51 170.31 -10.29
CA SER A 1057 84.55 169.80 -9.22
C SER A 1057 83.05 170.22 -8.94
N ASN A 1058 82.24 169.18 -8.59
CA ASN A 1058 81.21 169.01 -7.48
C ASN A 1058 79.71 169.46 -7.59
N SER A 1059 78.62 168.73 -7.17
CA SER A 1059 78.43 167.66 -6.13
C SER A 1059 77.00 166.96 -6.06
N MET A 1060 76.85 165.59 -5.91
CA MET A 1060 75.61 164.85 -5.39
C MET A 1060 75.65 163.32 -4.89
N MET A 1061 74.66 162.40 -5.16
CA MET A 1061 74.19 161.19 -4.36
C MET A 1061 73.38 160.10 -5.21
N MET A 1062 72.92 158.82 -4.92
CA MET A 1062 72.97 157.61 -3.97
C MET A 1062 72.23 156.36 -4.68
N ILE A 1063 71.81 155.12 -4.25
CA ILE A 1063 71.46 154.29 -3.02
C ILE A 1063 71.25 152.72 -3.33
N ALA A 1064 70.87 151.78 -2.40
CA ALA A 1064 70.57 150.28 -2.56
C ALA A 1064 69.65 149.66 -1.42
N GLY A 1065 69.16 148.39 -1.19
CA GLY A 1065 69.13 146.92 -1.63
C GLY A 1065 68.24 146.07 -0.61
N GLY A 1066 67.83 144.75 -0.52
CA GLY A 1066 67.88 143.31 -1.06
C GLY A 1066 66.66 142.48 -0.42
N VAL A 1067 66.37 141.13 -0.25
CA VAL A 1067 66.77 139.65 -0.43
C VAL A 1067 65.44 138.76 -0.21
N GLY A 1068 65.12 137.41 -0.19
CA GLY A 1068 65.59 135.95 -0.10
C GLY A 1068 64.37 134.96 -0.43
N ALA A 1069 64.12 133.61 -0.24
CA ALA A 1069 64.57 132.33 0.46
C ALA A 1069 64.29 131.01 -0.41
N VAL A 1070 63.81 129.73 -0.12
CA VAL A 1070 63.23 128.91 1.02
C VAL A 1070 63.41 127.31 1.02
N ILE A 1071 62.40 126.36 1.11
CA ILE A 1071 62.44 125.02 1.89
C ILE A 1071 61.78 123.67 1.30
N LEU A 1072 62.06 122.44 1.85
CA LEU A 1072 61.72 120.99 1.44
C LEU A 1072 61.62 119.95 2.66
N VAL A 1073 61.38 118.59 2.75
CA VAL A 1073 60.82 117.30 2.09
C VAL A 1073 60.90 116.10 3.16
N GLY A 1074 60.48 114.78 3.21
CA GLY A 1074 59.92 113.57 2.45
C GLY A 1074 59.61 112.36 3.46
N LEU A 1075 59.44 110.99 3.31
CA LEU A 1075 59.41 109.82 2.33
C LEU A 1075 58.75 108.48 2.97
N ALA A 1076 58.78 107.23 2.38
CA ALA A 1076 58.06 105.96 2.85
C ALA A 1076 58.65 104.51 2.50
N VAL A 1077 58.03 103.33 2.91
CA VAL A 1077 58.57 101.90 2.81
C VAL A 1077 57.54 100.68 2.89
N LEU A 1078 57.88 99.38 2.53
CA LEU A 1078 57.01 98.11 2.52
C LEU A 1078 57.72 96.69 2.74
N MET A 1079 57.02 95.51 2.67
CA MET A 1079 57.42 94.08 3.07
C MET A 1079 56.84 92.85 2.25
N ARG A 1080 57.30 91.55 2.42
CA ARG A 1080 56.88 90.27 1.67
C ARG A 1080 57.06 88.85 2.39
N PRO A 1081 56.52 87.66 1.89
CA PRO A 1081 56.42 86.31 2.58
C PRO A 1081 56.84 84.96 1.82
N GLY A 1082 56.56 83.72 2.35
CA GLY A 1082 56.81 82.31 1.81
C GLY A 1082 55.99 81.16 2.54
N SER A 1083 56.05 79.79 2.42
CA SER A 1083 56.78 78.69 1.67
C SER A 1083 56.03 77.27 1.74
N LYS A 1084 56.57 76.07 1.34
CA LYS A 1084 55.85 74.70 1.20
C LYS A 1084 56.66 73.34 1.41
N PRO A 1085 56.06 72.09 1.56
CA PRO A 1085 56.68 70.80 2.07
C PRO A 1085 56.53 69.43 1.24
N LYS A 1086 56.87 68.21 1.79
CA LYS A 1086 56.86 66.81 1.14
C LYS A 1086 56.64 65.55 2.07
N ALA A 1087 56.00 64.41 1.64
CA ALA A 1087 56.01 63.04 2.30
C ALA A 1087 55.33 61.84 1.52
N ARG A 1088 55.55 60.53 1.91
CA ARG A 1088 54.73 59.22 1.75
C ARG A 1088 55.52 57.90 1.38
N LYS A 1089 55.11 56.66 1.82
CA LYS A 1089 55.62 55.30 1.35
C LYS A 1089 54.89 53.98 1.83
N GLY A 1090 54.56 53.02 0.92
CA GLY A 1090 54.41 51.52 1.11
C GLY A 1090 53.09 50.89 1.69
N ALA A 1091 52.70 49.60 1.45
CA ALA A 1091 53.08 48.56 0.46
C ALA A 1091 52.16 47.27 0.41
N LYS A 1092 52.12 46.56 -0.76
CA LYS A 1092 51.77 45.12 -1.07
C LYS A 1092 50.31 44.56 -1.12
N ARG A 1093 49.94 44.04 -2.33
CA ARG A 1093 49.09 42.83 -2.73
C ARG A 1093 47.65 42.70 -2.16
N VAL A 1094 46.63 42.14 -2.84
CA VAL A 1094 46.53 40.89 -3.65
C VAL A 1094 45.60 41.05 -4.90
N ARG A 1095 45.58 40.05 -5.81
CA ARG A 1095 44.71 39.85 -7.01
C ARG A 1095 43.25 39.48 -6.62
N LYS A 1096 42.20 39.42 -7.47
CA LYS A 1096 42.00 39.65 -8.94
C LYS A 1096 40.50 39.93 -9.20
N LYS A 1097 40.16 40.49 -10.38
CA LYS A 1097 38.97 40.03 -11.15
C LYS A 1097 39.38 38.85 -12.03
N LYS A 1098 38.66 37.74 -11.96
CA LYS A 1098 38.11 36.95 -13.08
C LYS A 1098 37.36 35.77 -12.49
#